data_AF-A0A955L103-F1
#
_entry.id   AF-A0A955L103-F1
#
_cell.length_a   1.000
_cell.length_b   1.000
_cell.length_c   1.000
_cell.angle_alpha   90.00
_cell.angle_beta   90.00
_cell.angle_gamma   90.00
#
_symmetry.space_group_name_H-M   'P 1'
#
loop_
_entity.id
_entity.type
_entity.pdbx_description
1 polymer ?
#
loop_
_entity_poly.entity_id
_entity_poly.type
_entity_poly.pdbx_seq_one_letter_code
_entity_poly.pdbx_strand_id
1 'polypeptide(L)'
;MTKTVKLSSKSRSRRPGTRSSSFKRTAGSAGRRVSNFKSSLSTTKRQQEIRKYAKVALIIIAIILIGMLGGTIYAFSWLQGLNDSLPTVDEVFPDPPISSIIYDRKGTQLYKVIGDVNSDPVNIDEIPERVKWPFIAAEDESFYKHDGFDTAAILRCGINIAKSGGSDFCGGSTITQQLIKITALRDVQSKVERKIQELFMATKVEQANTKDDILGMYLTVTSYGSNIVGIQSASRFYFDKDPKDLTLAEAAILASIVQNPSYLSPTQPYDGDTESSQERVKQRQLYVLGQIQENKDEINDQIETNERQKAKEEGVEFKPEEVEYFTDEMIADARDQVLEYKPPFATDIKAGHFVNFALKELQEKNYKNGEEPFTEEDLHNGGYRIYTTLDYDLQQIAEKYAAFGGNNYLGYNVHNAAVMTTIPKTGEILTMAGSKSFTGDSEGCDENGANCLFNPEVNVLATLQSPGSTNKAMAYYLAYVMGITYPGDFLPDVPISIGGYTPKNWNGGYDGIDGTTTRQMLRRSRNIPALILTEAIGVHTYLETSREFGYTTYEDESQFGHSVAIGGTAIYPYEHVAAFGVFATQGDYTPVESILRIEDSQGNIIYEADPEPKEVGSAQGAFLLNQTLLNNENLSWDGRDIAAKTGTSESNIDSSVVAWTPDMVTMAWVGNNNNEPTNPYYGYASIVVSPWLRDYLREIGGSEYFQARTPFERPGFITRGGGSCNSDGQCIGLESDWMISNIDYKSYITQKEVYVCSDQQDKLARDIDIALGLAVKKTFKQYRMPAPTWQSFLDAFVAKNGGNNSAVPTEYCDIDRSGLSNGPVITYGNISADTNTLSVSMKAYSVSSQIDYVDVIMDGNKVGSVTSGFPDFSKDFNIKKYNFTSGQAYSVRIIAYDLDGKSDSFDDKIIIGNSGSQQGSNNLSFTFLEATTGTLNYSDISQGTAYNVRVQYNGSVPLQSVTLILSNLTVGTVQNITMVDQGGGVYLHSAPGSQIPNQNAVYEYTVQGVTQSGTTFQSTAPGTIEIVAN
;
A
#
# COMPACT_ATOMS: atom_id res chain seq x y z
N MET A 1 31.42 -20.82 -33.51
CA MET A 1 31.87 -21.20 -34.87
C MET A 1 33.33 -20.76 -35.09
N THR A 2 33.94 -21.19 -36.20
CA THR A 2 35.20 -20.72 -36.83
C THR A 2 35.32 -19.19 -36.99
N LYS A 3 36.48 -18.53 -37.26
CA LYS A 3 37.85 -18.95 -37.70
C LYS A 3 38.92 -17.82 -37.48
N THR A 4 40.06 -18.15 -36.87
CA THR A 4 41.40 -18.24 -37.54
C THR A 4 41.96 -17.06 -38.40
N VAL A 5 42.88 -16.25 -37.80
CA VAL A 5 44.33 -16.08 -38.17
C VAL A 5 44.90 -14.99 -39.15
N LYS A 6 46.15 -14.55 -38.84
CA LYS A 6 47.34 -14.13 -39.69
C LYS A 6 47.69 -12.63 -40.02
N LEU A 7 48.93 -12.24 -39.59
CA LEU A 7 50.09 -11.64 -40.35
C LEU A 7 49.98 -10.22 -41.00
N SER A 8 51.05 -9.45 -41.32
CA SER A 8 52.54 -9.40 -41.06
C SER A 8 53.16 -8.09 -41.67
N SER A 9 54.48 -7.85 -41.80
CA SER A 9 55.64 -7.76 -40.86
C SER A 9 56.88 -7.14 -41.58
N LYS A 10 57.85 -6.52 -40.86
CA LYS A 10 59.23 -6.13 -41.33
C LYS A 10 60.12 -5.85 -40.10
N SER A 11 61.26 -6.53 -39.86
CA SER A 11 62.64 -6.37 -40.41
C SER A 11 63.42 -5.18 -39.80
N ARG A 12 64.73 -5.27 -39.43
CA ARG A 12 65.82 -6.18 -39.90
C ARG A 12 67.10 -6.13 -39.01
N SER A 13 67.87 -7.23 -38.93
CA SER A 13 69.34 -7.37 -38.59
C SER A 13 69.91 -6.77 -37.26
N ARG A 14 70.62 -7.51 -36.37
CA ARG A 14 71.94 -8.23 -36.46
C ARG A 14 73.15 -7.26 -36.62
N ARG A 15 74.35 -7.44 -36.01
CA ARG A 15 75.09 -8.60 -35.42
C ARG A 15 76.36 -8.10 -34.63
N PRO A 16 77.31 -8.94 -34.12
CA PRO A 16 77.32 -9.62 -32.81
C PRO A 16 78.57 -9.30 -31.92
N GLY A 17 78.76 -10.03 -30.82
CA GLY A 17 80.09 -10.31 -30.24
C GLY A 17 80.29 -11.82 -30.02
N THR A 18 81.52 -12.29 -29.74
CA THR A 18 81.85 -13.51 -28.92
C THR A 18 83.35 -13.91 -28.99
N ARG A 19 83.91 -14.33 -27.83
CA ARG A 19 85.00 -15.34 -27.65
C ARG A 19 86.41 -14.95 -28.21
N SER A 20 87.52 -15.63 -27.89
CA SER A 20 87.76 -16.88 -27.15
C SER A 20 89.03 -16.84 -26.26
N SER A 21 89.39 -17.96 -25.64
CA SER A 21 90.57 -18.14 -24.77
C SER A 21 91.37 -19.41 -25.14
N SER A 22 92.72 -19.35 -25.23
CA SER A 22 93.59 -20.54 -25.04
C SER A 22 95.13 -20.29 -25.07
N PHE A 23 95.80 -20.55 -23.93
CA PHE A 23 96.99 -21.43 -23.73
C PHE A 23 98.35 -21.32 -24.49
N LYS A 24 99.43 -21.32 -23.66
CA LYS A 24 100.75 -22.04 -23.75
C LYS A 24 101.92 -21.57 -24.65
N ARG A 25 103.08 -21.30 -23.97
CA ARG A 25 104.48 -21.81 -24.17
C ARG A 25 105.21 -21.51 -25.52
N THR A 26 106.55 -21.52 -25.67
CA THR A 26 107.76 -21.73 -24.81
C THR A 26 109.03 -21.11 -25.47
N ALA A 27 110.06 -20.74 -24.67
CA ALA A 27 111.52 -20.72 -24.93
C ALA A 27 112.13 -20.14 -26.25
N GLY A 28 113.38 -19.63 -26.31
CA GLY A 28 114.37 -19.32 -25.25
C GLY A 28 115.83 -19.20 -25.79
N SER A 29 116.73 -18.57 -25.01
CA SER A 29 118.19 -18.47 -25.24
C SER A 29 118.64 -17.53 -26.41
N ALA A 30 119.88 -17.01 -26.52
CA ALA A 30 121.08 -16.95 -25.65
C ALA A 30 121.97 -15.72 -26.01
N GLY A 31 122.81 -15.20 -25.10
CA GLY A 31 123.80 -14.16 -25.49
C GLY A 31 124.58 -13.40 -24.39
N ARG A 32 125.69 -14.00 -23.93
CA ARG A 32 126.98 -13.43 -23.42
C ARG A 32 127.26 -11.92 -23.63
N ARG A 33 128.08 -11.20 -22.82
CA ARG A 33 129.26 -11.59 -21.99
C ARG A 33 129.68 -10.50 -20.94
N VAL A 34 130.30 -10.92 -19.81
CA VAL A 34 131.45 -10.29 -19.08
C VAL A 34 131.29 -8.97 -18.26
N SER A 35 131.11 -9.16 -16.94
CA SER A 35 131.81 -8.60 -15.75
C SER A 35 132.08 -7.09 -15.48
N ASN A 36 131.81 -6.71 -14.20
CA ASN A 36 132.63 -5.90 -13.26
C ASN A 36 132.92 -4.40 -13.57
N PHE A 37 132.93 -3.46 -12.61
CA PHE A 37 132.72 -3.48 -11.15
C PHE A 37 132.12 -2.15 -10.62
N LYS A 38 131.93 -2.07 -9.29
CA LYS A 38 131.38 -0.97 -8.44
C LYS A 38 131.84 0.47 -8.83
N SER A 39 131.12 1.55 -8.51
CA SER A 39 130.47 1.82 -7.20
C SER A 39 129.48 3.01 -7.17
N SER A 40 128.77 3.14 -6.03
CA SER A 40 128.13 4.35 -5.48
C SER A 40 126.97 5.04 -6.23
N LEU A 41 125.74 4.94 -5.67
CA LEU A 41 124.96 6.11 -5.18
C LEU A 41 123.49 5.77 -4.76
N SER A 42 122.98 6.59 -3.84
CA SER A 42 121.55 6.89 -3.58
C SER A 42 120.62 5.81 -2.95
N THR A 43 119.92 6.21 -1.88
CA THR A 43 118.85 5.45 -1.19
C THR A 43 117.43 5.94 -1.53
N THR A 44 117.30 6.87 -2.48
CA THR A 44 116.15 7.80 -2.59
C THR A 44 114.84 7.18 -3.12
N LYS A 45 114.84 5.98 -3.71
CA LYS A 45 113.63 5.39 -4.32
C LYS A 45 112.67 4.70 -3.33
N ARG A 46 113.17 4.05 -2.26
CA ARG A 46 112.31 3.22 -1.38
C ARG A 46 111.30 4.04 -0.56
N GLN A 47 111.65 5.27 -0.15
CA GLN A 47 110.73 6.17 0.56
C GLN A 47 109.67 6.80 -0.36
N GLN A 48 109.95 6.99 -1.66
CA GLN A 48 108.97 7.55 -2.60
C GLN A 48 107.84 6.56 -2.86
N GLU A 49 108.13 5.28 -3.10
CA GLU A 49 107.10 4.26 -3.32
C GLU A 49 106.24 4.04 -2.07
N ILE A 50 106.83 3.95 -0.86
CA ILE A 50 106.04 3.82 0.39
C ILE A 50 105.10 5.03 0.58
N ARG A 51 105.55 6.26 0.31
CA ARG A 51 104.69 7.47 0.34
C ARG A 51 103.59 7.45 -0.73
N LYS A 52 103.79 6.72 -1.83
CA LYS A 52 102.82 6.53 -2.91
C LYS A 52 101.69 5.59 -2.47
N TYR A 53 102.02 4.41 -1.94
CA TYR A 53 101.04 3.47 -1.41
C TYR A 53 100.31 4.04 -0.18
N ALA A 54 101.02 4.75 0.72
CA ALA A 54 100.38 5.43 1.84
C ALA A 54 99.38 6.52 1.39
N LYS A 55 99.69 7.28 0.33
CA LYS A 55 98.73 8.23 -0.27
C LYS A 55 97.53 7.53 -0.90
N VAL A 56 97.73 6.42 -1.61
CA VAL A 56 96.61 5.64 -2.17
C VAL A 56 95.72 5.06 -1.06
N ALA A 57 96.31 4.53 0.00
CA ALA A 57 95.56 4.04 1.17
C ALA A 57 94.78 5.18 1.87
N LEU A 58 95.40 6.35 2.07
CA LEU A 58 94.71 7.53 2.61
C LEU A 58 93.57 8.03 1.71
N ILE A 59 93.73 7.96 0.38
CA ILE A 59 92.66 8.31 -0.56
C ILE A 59 91.52 7.29 -0.50
N ILE A 60 91.81 5.99 -0.40
CA ILE A 60 90.78 4.95 -0.21
C ILE A 60 90.05 5.14 1.12
N ILE A 61 90.78 5.40 2.21
CA ILE A 61 90.18 5.70 3.53
C ILE A 61 89.33 6.97 3.46
N ALA A 62 89.78 8.03 2.79
CA ALA A 62 89.00 9.25 2.59
C ALA A 62 87.74 9.01 1.75
N ILE A 63 87.80 8.19 0.69
CA ILE A 63 86.63 7.80 -0.10
C ILE A 63 85.65 6.98 0.73
N ILE A 64 86.13 6.07 1.58
CA ILE A 64 85.29 5.29 2.52
C ILE A 64 84.63 6.23 3.54
N LEU A 65 85.37 7.15 4.14
CA LEU A 65 84.84 8.13 5.10
C LEU A 65 83.84 9.10 4.46
N ILE A 66 84.10 9.56 3.23
CA ILE A 66 83.15 10.38 2.46
C ILE A 66 81.90 9.56 2.07
N GLY A 67 82.06 8.26 1.76
CA GLY A 67 80.94 7.34 1.53
C GLY A 67 80.10 7.10 2.79
N MET A 68 80.73 6.95 3.96
CA MET A 68 80.05 6.88 5.26
C MET A 68 79.34 8.20 5.61
N LEU A 69 79.98 9.35 5.33
CA LEU A 69 79.39 10.66 5.57
C LEU A 69 78.20 10.93 4.64
N GLY A 70 78.31 10.59 3.35
CA GLY A 70 77.21 10.65 2.40
C GLY A 70 76.07 9.69 2.75
N GLY A 71 76.40 8.48 3.21
CA GLY A 71 75.43 7.49 3.67
C GLY A 71 74.69 7.92 4.94
N THR A 72 75.37 8.55 5.90
CA THR A 72 74.73 9.08 7.12
C THR A 72 73.90 10.33 6.85
N ILE A 73 74.35 11.22 5.96
CA ILE A 73 73.53 12.35 5.48
C ILE A 73 72.28 11.85 4.75
N TYR A 74 72.41 10.84 3.87
CA TYR A 74 71.26 10.23 3.19
C TYR A 74 70.30 9.56 4.17
N ALA A 75 70.80 8.78 5.13
CA ALA A 75 69.98 8.14 6.15
C ALA A 75 69.25 9.16 7.04
N PHE A 76 69.92 10.25 7.42
CA PHE A 76 69.30 11.34 8.19
C PHE A 76 68.22 12.07 7.38
N SER A 77 68.49 12.35 6.09
CA SER A 77 67.53 12.96 5.16
C SER A 77 66.28 12.09 4.96
N TRP A 78 66.45 10.76 4.87
CA TRP A 78 65.34 9.80 4.77
C TRP A 78 64.57 9.70 6.10
N LEU A 79 65.25 9.69 7.25
CA LEU A 79 64.60 9.70 8.57
C LEU A 79 63.81 11.00 8.83
N GLN A 80 64.31 12.16 8.39
CA GLN A 80 63.52 13.40 8.41
C GLN A 80 62.31 13.29 7.50
N GLY A 81 62.47 12.82 6.25
CA GLY A 81 61.34 12.58 5.36
C GLY A 81 60.26 11.64 5.93
N LEU A 82 60.64 10.67 6.75
CA LEU A 82 59.71 9.79 7.47
C LEU A 82 59.03 10.46 8.67
N ASN A 83 59.67 11.40 9.37
CA ASN A 83 59.05 12.21 10.42
C ASN A 83 58.11 13.29 9.85
N ASP A 84 58.53 13.93 8.76
CA ASP A 84 57.84 15.06 8.12
C ASP A 84 56.65 14.58 7.26
N SER A 85 56.50 13.26 7.09
CA SER A 85 55.31 12.58 6.53
C SER A 85 54.48 11.85 7.59
N LEU A 86 54.72 12.10 8.88
CA LEU A 86 53.79 11.67 9.92
C LEU A 86 52.57 12.60 9.97
N PRO A 87 51.37 12.06 10.22
CA PRO A 87 50.22 12.87 10.62
C PRO A 87 50.48 13.63 11.92
N THR A 88 49.65 14.63 12.19
CA THR A 88 49.49 15.24 13.52
C THR A 88 48.90 14.23 14.52
N VAL A 89 48.91 14.55 15.83
CA VAL A 89 48.35 13.64 16.85
C VAL A 89 46.83 13.50 16.64
N ASP A 90 46.16 14.61 16.36
CA ASP A 90 44.72 14.66 16.11
C ASP A 90 44.33 13.81 14.88
N GLU A 91 45.14 13.83 13.82
CA GLU A 91 44.96 12.97 12.63
C GLU A 91 45.25 11.47 12.86
N VAL A 92 45.84 11.08 14.01
CA VAL A 92 45.95 9.66 14.42
C VAL A 92 44.68 9.20 15.14
N PHE A 93 43.88 10.13 15.64
CA PHE A 93 42.66 9.90 16.42
C PHE A 93 41.49 10.77 15.90
N PRO A 94 41.07 10.60 14.63
CA PRO A 94 39.79 11.14 14.19
C PRO A 94 38.66 10.57 15.06
N ASP A 95 37.59 11.33 15.25
CA ASP A 95 36.38 10.84 15.93
C ASP A 95 35.94 9.51 15.31
N PRO A 96 35.75 8.44 16.10
CA PRO A 96 35.45 7.12 15.56
C PRO A 96 34.09 7.14 14.83
N PRO A 97 33.97 6.48 13.66
CA PRO A 97 32.71 6.44 12.92
C PRO A 97 31.62 5.79 13.77
N ILE A 98 30.56 6.54 14.04
CA ILE A 98 29.43 6.09 14.86
C ILE A 98 28.40 5.48 13.92
N SER A 99 28.03 4.22 14.15
CA SER A 99 26.94 3.59 13.38
C SER A 99 25.61 4.28 13.67
N SER A 100 24.82 4.57 12.63
CA SER A 100 23.48 5.10 12.83
C SER A 100 22.57 4.06 13.49
N ILE A 101 21.58 4.52 14.26
CA ILE A 101 20.64 3.66 14.98
C ILE A 101 19.21 3.97 14.53
N ILE A 102 18.48 2.92 14.17
CA ILE A 102 17.06 2.97 13.79
C ILE A 102 16.23 2.57 15.00
N TYR A 103 15.27 3.41 15.35
CA TYR A 103 14.36 3.26 16.48
C TYR A 103 12.90 3.19 16.01
N ASP A 104 12.05 2.52 16.77
CA ASP A 104 10.59 2.66 16.65
C ASP A 104 10.14 4.03 17.20
N ARG A 105 8.85 4.36 17.02
CA ARG A 105 8.27 5.64 17.46
C ARG A 105 8.33 5.89 18.98
N LYS A 106 8.61 4.85 19.77
CA LYS A 106 8.72 4.89 21.24
C LYS A 106 10.17 4.97 21.73
N GLY A 107 11.16 4.90 20.82
CA GLY A 107 12.59 4.89 21.16
C GLY A 107 13.17 3.49 21.40
N THR A 108 12.45 2.42 21.03
CA THR A 108 12.97 1.05 21.02
C THR A 108 13.96 0.89 19.88
N GLN A 109 15.23 0.55 20.16
CA GLN A 109 16.19 0.25 19.09
C GLN A 109 15.72 -0.96 18.27
N LEU A 110 15.44 -0.71 16.98
CA LEU A 110 15.08 -1.73 16.01
C LEU A 110 16.32 -2.33 15.35
N TYR A 111 17.32 -1.50 15.00
CA TYR A 111 18.53 -1.93 14.31
C TYR A 111 19.69 -0.93 14.49
N LYS A 112 20.93 -1.42 14.43
CA LYS A 112 22.16 -0.60 14.36
C LYS A 112 22.80 -0.80 12.99
N VAL A 113 22.95 0.28 12.21
CA VAL A 113 23.41 0.24 10.82
C VAL A 113 24.94 0.17 10.78
N ILE A 114 25.47 -1.04 10.98
CA ILE A 114 26.90 -1.32 11.11
C ILE A 114 27.57 -1.44 9.72
N GLY A 115 28.58 -0.61 9.46
CA GLY A 115 29.46 -0.75 8.28
C GLY A 115 30.67 -1.66 8.51
N ASP A 116 31.81 -1.28 7.91
CA ASP A 116 33.10 -1.99 8.08
C ASP A 116 33.60 -2.02 9.53
N VAL A 117 33.12 -1.11 10.38
CA VAL A 117 33.59 -0.88 11.76
C VAL A 117 32.39 -0.64 12.68
N ASN A 118 32.07 -1.60 13.55
CA ASN A 118 31.10 -1.43 14.63
C ASN A 118 31.75 -0.81 15.88
N SER A 119 32.16 0.46 15.88
CA SER A 119 32.79 1.08 17.07
C SER A 119 31.75 1.82 17.93
N ASP A 120 31.60 1.42 19.19
CA ASP A 120 31.00 2.23 20.24
C ASP A 120 32.11 2.87 21.08
N PRO A 121 32.06 4.20 21.36
CA PRO A 121 33.11 4.90 22.09
C PRO A 121 33.21 4.43 23.55
N VAL A 122 34.45 4.34 24.04
CA VAL A 122 34.76 3.77 25.36
C VAL A 122 35.13 4.85 26.36
N ASN A 123 34.34 4.97 27.43
CA ASN A 123 34.77 5.71 28.62
C ASN A 123 35.74 4.85 29.45
N ILE A 124 37.04 5.14 29.40
CA ILE A 124 38.07 4.32 30.09
C ILE A 124 37.91 4.35 31.63
N ASP A 125 37.35 5.42 32.19
CA ASP A 125 37.08 5.55 33.62
C ASP A 125 35.95 4.62 34.11
N GLU A 126 35.10 4.12 33.20
CA GLU A 126 34.08 3.10 33.52
C GLU A 126 34.59 1.67 33.35
N ILE A 127 35.79 1.46 32.79
CA ILE A 127 36.37 0.12 32.65
C ILE A 127 37.16 -0.24 33.91
N PRO A 128 36.79 -1.31 34.64
CA PRO A 128 37.49 -1.73 35.85
C PRO A 128 38.82 -2.43 35.55
N GLU A 129 39.72 -2.47 36.53
CA GLU A 129 41.06 -3.04 36.39
C GLU A 129 41.05 -4.53 36.00
N ARG A 130 40.05 -5.31 36.44
CA ARG A 130 39.83 -6.71 35.96
C ARG A 130 39.64 -6.83 34.45
N VAL A 131 39.31 -5.73 33.75
CA VAL A 131 39.12 -5.67 32.30
C VAL A 131 40.29 -4.98 31.59
N LYS A 132 40.91 -3.94 32.17
CA LYS A 132 42.10 -3.29 31.58
C LYS A 132 43.30 -4.27 31.50
N TRP A 133 43.63 -4.93 32.61
CA TRP A 133 44.87 -5.70 32.72
C TRP A 133 44.98 -6.95 31.86
N PRO A 134 43.92 -7.68 31.51
CA PRO A 134 43.99 -8.73 30.50
C PRO A 134 44.59 -8.28 29.16
N PHE A 135 44.33 -7.05 28.70
CA PHE A 135 44.94 -6.53 27.47
C PHE A 135 46.41 -6.16 27.67
N ILE A 136 46.70 -5.47 28.77
CA ILE A 136 48.07 -5.07 29.15
C ILE A 136 48.96 -6.33 29.29
N ALA A 137 48.52 -7.33 30.05
CA ALA A 137 49.26 -8.58 30.25
C ALA A 137 49.34 -9.48 29.00
N ALA A 138 48.44 -9.32 28.01
CA ALA A 138 48.45 -10.09 26.77
C ALA A 138 49.41 -9.51 25.71
N GLU A 139 49.56 -8.19 25.66
CA GLU A 139 50.20 -7.46 24.55
C GLU A 139 51.37 -6.54 24.97
N ASP A 140 51.40 -6.03 26.21
CA ASP A 140 52.40 -5.04 26.67
C ASP A 140 52.57 -5.01 28.21
N GLU A 141 53.29 -5.99 28.76
CA GLU A 141 53.49 -6.18 30.22
C GLU A 141 54.03 -4.95 30.97
N SER A 142 54.60 -3.98 30.24
CA SER A 142 55.28 -2.81 30.77
C SER A 142 54.62 -1.47 30.42
N PHE A 143 53.37 -1.50 29.92
CA PHE A 143 52.68 -0.35 29.33
C PHE A 143 52.80 0.96 30.14
N TYR A 144 52.51 0.92 31.45
CA TYR A 144 52.58 2.10 32.34
C TYR A 144 54.01 2.58 32.66
N LYS A 145 55.07 1.87 32.22
CA LYS A 145 56.46 2.08 32.65
C LYS A 145 57.40 2.59 31.54
N HIS A 146 56.95 2.70 30.29
CA HIS A 146 57.74 3.20 29.16
C HIS A 146 57.10 4.41 28.47
N ASP A 147 57.91 5.22 27.78
CA ASP A 147 57.43 6.34 26.96
C ASP A 147 57.29 5.88 25.48
N GLY A 148 56.13 5.31 25.11
CA GLY A 148 55.85 4.88 23.74
C GLY A 148 56.46 3.55 23.28
N PHE A 149 57.63 3.14 23.76
CA PHE A 149 58.27 1.89 23.34
C PHE A 149 59.21 1.26 24.38
N ASP A 150 59.05 -0.04 24.67
CA ASP A 150 59.96 -0.75 25.58
C ASP A 150 61.30 -1.12 24.89
N THR A 151 62.35 -0.38 25.25
CA THR A 151 63.73 -0.67 24.84
C THR A 151 64.26 -2.00 25.37
N ALA A 152 63.77 -2.48 26.51
CA ALA A 152 64.16 -3.76 27.09
C ALA A 152 63.58 -4.93 26.28
N ALA A 153 62.29 -4.92 25.92
CA ALA A 153 61.66 -5.89 25.03
C ALA A 153 62.33 -5.92 23.65
N ILE A 154 62.62 -4.75 23.05
CA ILE A 154 63.33 -4.67 21.77
C ILE A 154 64.71 -5.36 21.86
N LEU A 155 65.48 -5.10 22.93
CA LEU A 155 66.80 -5.72 23.13
C LEU A 155 66.70 -7.22 23.48
N ARG A 156 65.76 -7.60 24.36
CA ARG A 156 65.40 -8.97 24.75
C ARG A 156 65.08 -9.79 23.50
N CYS A 157 64.28 -9.23 22.60
CA CYS A 157 63.86 -9.87 21.37
C CYS A 157 65.00 -9.98 20.35
N GLY A 158 65.77 -8.91 20.11
CA GLY A 158 66.94 -8.95 19.23
C GLY A 158 67.99 -9.99 19.66
N ILE A 159 68.17 -10.17 20.97
CA ILE A 159 69.04 -11.20 21.56
C ILE A 159 68.45 -12.61 21.33
N ASN A 160 67.14 -12.81 21.44
CA ASN A 160 66.51 -14.12 21.22
C ASN A 160 66.57 -14.54 19.75
N ILE A 161 66.22 -13.65 18.81
CA ILE A 161 66.36 -13.88 17.36
C ILE A 161 67.81 -14.27 17.00
N ALA A 162 68.80 -13.60 17.61
CA ALA A 162 70.22 -13.91 17.40
C ALA A 162 70.66 -15.25 18.01
N LYS A 163 70.07 -15.67 19.14
CA LYS A 163 70.35 -16.97 19.79
C LYS A 163 69.70 -18.15 19.06
N SER A 164 68.48 -17.98 18.56
CA SER A 164 67.73 -19.05 17.90
C SER A 164 68.13 -19.26 16.43
N GLY A 165 68.95 -18.37 15.87
CA GLY A 165 69.32 -18.40 14.44
C GLY A 165 68.22 -17.86 13.52
N GLY A 166 67.27 -17.09 14.06
CA GLY A 166 66.17 -16.48 13.32
C GLY A 166 64.86 -17.28 13.27
N SER A 167 64.75 -18.39 14.02
CA SER A 167 63.50 -19.15 14.15
C SER A 167 62.44 -18.46 15.01
N ASP A 168 62.86 -17.75 16.07
CA ASP A 168 61.99 -17.34 17.16
C ASP A 168 61.71 -15.84 17.05
N PHE A 169 60.67 -15.50 16.28
CA PHE A 169 60.16 -14.13 16.25
C PHE A 169 59.34 -13.85 17.51
N CYS A 170 59.70 -12.76 18.18
CA CYS A 170 59.11 -12.32 19.44
C CYS A 170 58.27 -11.05 19.24
N GLY A 171 57.15 -10.97 19.95
CA GLY A 171 56.41 -9.72 20.12
C GLY A 171 57.25 -8.72 20.92
N GLY A 172 57.32 -7.50 20.42
CA GLY A 172 58.06 -6.38 21.02
C GLY A 172 57.52 -5.06 20.49
N SER A 173 56.20 -4.97 20.38
CA SER A 173 55.46 -3.79 19.94
C SER A 173 54.46 -3.44 21.03
N THR A 174 54.59 -2.23 21.56
CA THR A 174 53.77 -1.71 22.66
C THR A 174 52.35 -1.38 22.21
N ILE A 175 51.41 -1.26 23.15
CA ILE A 175 50.01 -0.88 22.88
C ILE A 175 49.96 0.43 22.06
N THR A 176 50.76 1.43 22.42
CA THR A 176 50.90 2.70 21.71
C THR A 176 51.32 2.51 20.24
N GLN A 177 52.25 1.59 19.95
CA GLN A 177 52.65 1.28 18.56
C GLN A 177 51.58 0.49 17.81
N GLN A 178 50.86 -0.41 18.49
CA GLN A 178 49.77 -1.18 17.89
C GLN A 178 48.60 -0.27 17.49
N LEU A 179 48.24 0.68 18.35
CA LEU A 179 47.24 1.72 18.13
C LEU A 179 47.53 2.52 16.86
N ILE A 180 48.72 3.11 16.76
CA ILE A 180 49.15 3.93 15.60
C ILE A 180 49.22 3.10 14.30
N LYS A 181 49.62 1.83 14.40
CA LYS A 181 49.60 0.88 13.28
C LYS A 181 48.17 0.58 12.79
N ILE A 182 47.17 0.62 13.67
CA ILE A 182 45.75 0.37 13.35
C ILE A 182 45.12 1.61 12.72
N THR A 183 45.25 2.79 13.34
CA THR A 183 44.53 4.01 12.90
C THR A 183 45.20 4.72 11.73
N ALA A 184 46.52 4.96 11.82
CA ALA A 184 47.19 5.95 10.97
C ALA A 184 48.16 5.37 9.93
N LEU A 185 48.74 4.20 10.21
CA LEU A 185 49.83 3.63 9.39
C LEU A 185 49.49 2.31 8.70
N ARG A 186 48.21 1.92 8.68
CA ARG A 186 47.71 0.62 8.18
C ARG A 186 48.18 0.30 6.74
N ASP A 187 48.10 1.27 5.84
CA ASP A 187 48.41 1.08 4.42
C ASP A 187 49.90 1.24 4.05
N VAL A 188 50.77 1.54 5.02
CA VAL A 188 52.21 1.68 4.78
C VAL A 188 52.84 0.32 4.47
N GLN A 189 52.97 0.05 3.17
CA GLN A 189 53.43 -1.22 2.59
C GLN A 189 54.83 -1.64 3.08
N SER A 190 55.70 -0.67 3.31
CA SER A 190 57.08 -0.88 3.74
C SER A 190 57.15 -1.13 5.24
N LYS A 191 57.29 -2.40 5.63
CA LYS A 191 57.37 -2.81 7.05
C LYS A 191 58.47 -2.09 7.86
N VAL A 192 59.55 -1.64 7.21
CA VAL A 192 60.66 -0.94 7.88
C VAL A 192 60.33 0.55 8.07
N GLU A 193 59.83 1.23 7.03
CA GLU A 193 59.43 2.63 7.12
C GLU A 193 58.29 2.80 8.11
N ARG A 194 57.28 1.91 8.04
CA ARG A 194 56.19 1.90 9.01
C ARG A 194 56.69 1.72 10.44
N LYS A 195 57.60 0.78 10.71
CA LYS A 195 58.06 0.55 12.10
C LYS A 195 58.90 1.71 12.66
N ILE A 196 59.55 2.50 11.80
CA ILE A 196 60.22 3.76 12.18
C ILE A 196 59.18 4.85 12.46
N GLN A 197 58.13 4.95 11.63
CA GLN A 197 57.01 5.87 11.85
C GLN A 197 56.22 5.52 13.13
N GLU A 198 55.96 4.24 13.41
CA GLU A 198 55.37 3.74 14.67
C GLU A 198 56.20 4.21 15.89
N LEU A 199 57.53 4.16 15.83
CA LEU A 199 58.42 4.63 16.91
C LEU A 199 58.38 6.16 17.12
N PHE A 200 58.52 6.93 16.04
CA PHE A 200 58.47 8.38 16.11
C PHE A 200 57.09 8.90 16.55
N MET A 201 56.01 8.29 16.08
CA MET A 201 54.66 8.72 16.40
C MET A 201 54.22 8.27 17.79
N ALA A 202 54.65 7.09 18.28
CA ALA A 202 54.40 6.69 19.67
C ALA A 202 54.97 7.72 20.66
N THR A 203 56.15 8.26 20.35
CA THR A 203 56.78 9.33 21.16
C THR A 203 55.96 10.63 21.16
N LYS A 204 55.24 10.94 20.06
CA LYS A 204 54.37 12.13 19.96
C LYS A 204 53.02 11.93 20.67
N VAL A 205 52.42 10.74 20.52
CA VAL A 205 51.14 10.38 21.16
C VAL A 205 51.25 10.40 22.68
N GLU A 206 52.32 9.80 23.24
CA GLU A 206 52.58 9.74 24.70
C GLU A 206 53.01 11.09 25.31
N GLN A 207 53.29 12.11 24.49
CA GLN A 207 53.53 13.48 24.94
C GLN A 207 52.25 14.33 24.96
N ALA A 208 51.15 13.84 24.38
CA ALA A 208 49.89 14.56 24.22
C ALA A 208 48.71 13.92 24.97
N ASN A 209 48.81 12.66 25.37
CA ASN A 209 47.74 11.85 25.97
C ASN A 209 48.27 11.12 27.21
N THR A 210 47.39 10.81 28.17
CA THR A 210 47.73 9.93 29.30
C THR A 210 47.75 8.45 28.87
N LYS A 211 48.22 7.57 29.77
CA LYS A 211 48.21 6.12 29.55
C LYS A 211 46.80 5.55 29.42
N ASP A 212 45.86 6.03 30.21
CA ASP A 212 44.47 5.57 30.16
C ASP A 212 43.75 6.13 28.93
N ASP A 213 44.06 7.34 28.45
CA ASP A 213 43.59 7.83 27.14
C ASP A 213 44.08 6.92 26.00
N ILE A 214 45.38 6.56 25.99
CA ILE A 214 45.98 5.67 24.99
C ILE A 214 45.35 4.28 25.05
N LEU A 215 45.08 3.76 26.24
CA LEU A 215 44.42 2.47 26.44
C LEU A 215 42.95 2.53 25.99
N GLY A 216 42.21 3.60 26.32
CA GLY A 216 40.82 3.81 25.89
C GLY A 216 40.70 3.90 24.36
N MET A 217 41.57 4.68 23.71
CA MET A 217 41.65 4.76 22.25
C MET A 217 41.99 3.40 21.64
N TYR A 218 42.98 2.68 22.18
CA TYR A 218 43.32 1.31 21.75
C TYR A 218 42.15 0.33 21.90
N LEU A 219 41.47 0.34 23.06
CA LEU A 219 40.31 -0.50 23.32
C LEU A 219 39.10 -0.12 22.46
N THR A 220 39.02 1.10 21.92
CA THR A 220 37.96 1.57 21.00
C THR A 220 38.20 1.14 19.54
N VAL A 221 39.45 1.10 19.08
CA VAL A 221 39.79 0.82 17.66
C VAL A 221 40.33 -0.59 17.38
N THR A 222 40.56 -1.39 18.43
CA THR A 222 41.02 -2.79 18.28
C THR A 222 39.91 -3.69 17.73
N SER A 223 40.25 -4.59 16.81
CA SER A 223 39.30 -5.56 16.23
C SER A 223 39.21 -6.84 17.06
N TYR A 224 37.98 -7.36 17.18
CA TYR A 224 37.63 -8.59 17.92
C TYR A 224 37.01 -9.67 17.01
N GLY A 225 37.30 -9.62 15.71
CA GLY A 225 36.82 -10.57 14.71
C GLY A 225 35.62 -10.05 13.92
N SER A 226 35.39 -10.62 12.74
CA SER A 226 34.39 -10.13 11.78
C SER A 226 34.48 -8.60 11.57
N ASN A 227 33.36 -7.88 11.66
CA ASN A 227 33.28 -6.41 11.65
C ASN A 227 33.23 -5.79 13.06
N ILE A 228 33.54 -6.57 14.11
CA ILE A 228 33.51 -6.12 15.49
C ILE A 228 34.82 -5.42 15.85
N VAL A 229 34.70 -4.17 16.29
CA VAL A 229 35.79 -3.28 16.68
C VAL A 229 35.37 -2.57 17.96
N GLY A 230 36.29 -2.35 18.89
CA GLY A 230 35.95 -1.73 20.18
C GLY A 230 35.49 -2.74 21.24
N ILE A 231 35.97 -2.58 22.47
CA ILE A 231 35.67 -3.49 23.58
C ILE A 231 34.18 -3.42 23.99
N GLN A 232 33.55 -2.25 23.89
CA GLN A 232 32.12 -2.06 24.14
C GLN A 232 31.28 -2.95 23.20
N SER A 233 31.53 -2.84 21.89
CA SER A 233 30.87 -3.65 20.85
C SER A 233 31.17 -5.14 21.00
N ALA A 234 32.41 -5.51 21.33
CA ALA A 234 32.80 -6.91 21.52
C ALA A 234 32.18 -7.54 22.77
N SER A 235 32.13 -6.79 23.88
CA SER A 235 31.46 -7.19 25.12
C SER A 235 29.97 -7.47 24.89
N ARG A 236 29.29 -6.59 24.15
CA ARG A 236 27.89 -6.78 23.75
C ARG A 236 27.70 -7.94 22.79
N PHE A 237 28.54 -8.05 21.74
CA PHE A 237 28.42 -9.11 20.73
C PHE A 237 28.65 -10.53 21.30
N TYR A 238 29.70 -10.73 22.11
CA TYR A 238 30.05 -12.06 22.60
C TYR A 238 29.28 -12.49 23.86
N PHE A 239 28.89 -11.54 24.74
CA PHE A 239 28.36 -11.85 26.07
C PHE A 239 27.05 -11.12 26.43
N ASP A 240 26.62 -10.11 25.66
CA ASP A 240 25.55 -9.15 26.01
C ASP A 240 25.76 -8.46 27.37
N LYS A 241 26.92 -7.80 27.50
CA LYS A 241 27.33 -7.02 28.68
C LYS A 241 27.97 -5.70 28.27
N ASP A 242 27.91 -4.69 29.13
CA ASP A 242 28.87 -3.58 29.03
C ASP A 242 30.23 -4.03 29.62
N PRO A 243 31.37 -3.42 29.22
CA PRO A 243 32.69 -3.79 29.71
C PRO A 243 32.80 -3.81 31.24
N LYS A 244 32.10 -2.90 31.93
CA LYS A 244 32.06 -2.86 33.41
C LYS A 244 31.44 -4.11 34.05
N ASP A 245 30.56 -4.82 33.36
CA ASP A 245 29.87 -6.02 33.84
C ASP A 245 30.58 -7.33 33.45
N LEU A 246 31.72 -7.24 32.74
CA LEU A 246 32.56 -8.39 32.39
C LEU A 246 33.23 -8.99 33.62
N THR A 247 33.31 -10.33 33.63
CA THR A 247 34.21 -11.07 34.51
C THR A 247 35.63 -11.08 33.96
N LEU A 248 36.61 -11.38 34.83
CA LEU A 248 38.00 -11.57 34.42
C LEU A 248 38.17 -12.66 33.34
N ALA A 249 37.34 -13.70 33.35
CA ALA A 249 37.36 -14.73 32.31
C ALA A 249 36.95 -14.18 30.94
N GLU A 250 35.87 -13.41 30.89
CA GLU A 250 35.31 -12.84 29.65
C GLU A 250 36.27 -11.77 29.09
N ALA A 251 36.81 -10.91 29.94
CA ALA A 251 37.83 -9.93 29.55
C ALA A 251 39.12 -10.59 29.04
N ALA A 252 39.56 -11.69 29.67
CA ALA A 252 40.70 -12.47 29.21
C ALA A 252 40.44 -13.18 27.87
N ILE A 253 39.20 -13.50 27.51
CA ILE A 253 38.85 -13.93 26.15
C ILE A 253 38.93 -12.76 25.17
N LEU A 254 38.33 -11.61 25.48
CA LEU A 254 38.37 -10.44 24.58
C LEU A 254 39.82 -10.03 24.28
N ALA A 255 40.68 -9.95 25.30
CA ALA A 255 42.13 -9.72 25.14
C ALA A 255 42.84 -10.84 24.36
N SER A 256 42.39 -12.09 24.48
CA SER A 256 42.94 -13.22 23.73
C SER A 256 42.66 -13.13 22.23
N ILE A 257 41.48 -12.66 21.84
CA ILE A 257 41.05 -12.56 20.44
C ILE A 257 41.96 -11.58 19.66
N VAL A 258 42.35 -10.46 20.27
CA VAL A 258 43.13 -9.36 19.68
C VAL A 258 44.36 -9.82 18.88
N GLN A 259 45.06 -10.85 19.37
CA GLN A 259 46.27 -11.37 18.73
C GLN A 259 46.05 -11.87 17.29
N ASN A 260 44.88 -12.46 17.01
CA ASN A 260 44.52 -12.95 15.68
C ASN A 260 42.99 -13.04 15.53
N PRO A 261 42.29 -11.90 15.36
CA PRO A 261 40.85 -11.84 15.63
C PRO A 261 40.00 -12.73 14.74
N SER A 262 40.34 -12.82 13.45
CA SER A 262 39.66 -13.69 12.48
C SER A 262 39.88 -15.19 12.71
N TYR A 263 40.84 -15.61 13.55
CA TYR A 263 41.14 -17.02 13.83
C TYR A 263 40.76 -17.46 15.25
N LEU A 264 40.68 -16.49 16.18
CA LEU A 264 40.38 -16.70 17.59
C LEU A 264 38.95 -16.27 17.97
N SER A 265 38.14 -15.73 17.05
CA SER A 265 36.72 -15.50 17.29
C SER A 265 36.02 -16.81 17.69
N PRO A 266 35.38 -16.89 18.88
CA PRO A 266 34.69 -18.10 19.33
C PRO A 266 33.37 -18.38 18.60
N THR A 267 32.86 -17.44 17.79
CA THR A 267 31.55 -17.53 17.13
C THR A 267 31.61 -17.43 15.61
N GLN A 268 32.57 -16.68 15.04
CA GLN A 268 32.79 -16.55 13.60
C GLN A 268 34.29 -16.62 13.23
N PRO A 269 34.94 -17.79 13.37
CA PRO A 269 36.30 -17.96 12.89
C PRO A 269 36.33 -18.14 11.36
N TYR A 270 37.41 -17.68 10.73
CA TYR A 270 37.62 -17.73 9.28
C TYR A 270 37.65 -19.16 8.70
N ASP A 271 37.97 -20.17 9.51
CA ASP A 271 37.92 -21.58 9.11
C ASP A 271 36.54 -22.24 9.27
N GLY A 272 35.56 -21.53 9.85
CA GLY A 272 34.20 -22.01 10.09
C GLY A 272 34.06 -23.01 11.24
N ASP A 273 35.16 -23.41 11.88
CA ASP A 273 35.20 -24.40 12.95
C ASP A 273 35.13 -23.71 14.33
N THR A 274 33.91 -23.47 14.80
CA THR A 274 33.64 -22.82 16.08
C THR A 274 34.09 -23.64 17.28
N GLU A 275 33.96 -24.97 17.26
CA GLU A 275 34.39 -25.86 18.34
C GLU A 275 35.92 -25.81 18.51
N SER A 276 36.68 -25.97 17.43
CA SER A 276 38.13 -25.78 17.46
C SER A 276 38.52 -24.36 17.84
N SER A 277 37.80 -23.33 17.37
CA SER A 277 38.12 -21.94 17.71
C SER A 277 37.94 -21.62 19.19
N GLN A 278 36.87 -22.15 19.81
CA GLN A 278 36.63 -21.98 21.25
C GLN A 278 37.74 -22.60 22.10
N GLU A 279 38.26 -23.77 21.71
CA GLU A 279 39.46 -24.35 22.36
C GLU A 279 40.71 -23.48 22.12
N ARG A 280 40.96 -23.00 20.90
CA ARG A 280 42.12 -22.13 20.59
C ARG A 280 42.12 -20.86 21.43
N VAL A 281 40.97 -20.18 21.55
CA VAL A 281 40.88 -18.95 22.34
C VAL A 281 40.87 -19.23 23.84
N LYS A 282 40.35 -20.36 24.32
CA LYS A 282 40.49 -20.81 25.71
C LYS A 282 41.96 -21.06 26.07
N GLN A 283 42.76 -21.66 25.19
CA GLN A 283 44.21 -21.82 25.42
C GLN A 283 44.96 -20.47 25.48
N ARG A 284 44.61 -19.49 24.64
CA ARG A 284 45.15 -18.12 24.76
C ARG A 284 44.67 -17.42 26.04
N GLN A 285 43.42 -17.64 26.48
CA GLN A 285 42.89 -17.13 27.76
C GLN A 285 43.69 -17.66 28.95
N LEU A 286 44.00 -18.96 28.97
CA LEU A 286 44.82 -19.59 30.01
C LEU A 286 46.25 -19.02 30.03
N TYR A 287 46.81 -18.62 28.88
CA TYR A 287 48.07 -17.87 28.82
C TYR A 287 47.93 -16.47 29.42
N VAL A 288 46.90 -15.69 29.06
CA VAL A 288 46.69 -14.32 29.60
C VAL A 288 46.48 -14.35 31.12
N LEU A 289 45.62 -15.24 31.61
CA LEU A 289 45.44 -15.51 33.05
C LEU A 289 46.69 -16.11 33.70
N GLY A 290 47.62 -16.65 32.92
CA GLY A 290 48.96 -17.06 33.36
C GLY A 290 49.86 -15.85 33.62
N GLN A 291 49.98 -14.93 32.65
CA GLN A 291 50.77 -13.71 32.81
C GLN A 291 50.26 -12.79 33.94
N ILE A 292 48.94 -12.69 34.10
CA ILE A 292 48.35 -11.98 35.26
C ILE A 292 48.77 -12.65 36.59
N GLN A 293 48.87 -13.98 36.67
CA GLN A 293 49.29 -14.63 37.92
C GLN A 293 50.80 -14.55 38.15
N GLU A 294 51.62 -14.68 37.11
CA GLU A 294 53.08 -14.59 37.22
C GLU A 294 53.53 -13.18 37.63
N ASN A 295 52.85 -12.13 37.14
CA ASN A 295 53.17 -10.73 37.43
C ASN A 295 52.22 -10.08 38.47
N LYS A 296 51.35 -10.86 39.13
CA LYS A 296 50.24 -10.39 40.00
C LYS A 296 50.63 -9.29 40.99
N ASP A 297 51.73 -9.49 41.70
CA ASP A 297 52.16 -8.57 42.75
C ASP A 297 52.66 -7.24 42.15
N GLU A 298 53.35 -7.29 41.00
CA GLU A 298 53.82 -6.11 40.25
C GLU A 298 52.68 -5.36 39.54
N ILE A 299 51.62 -6.07 39.14
CA ILE A 299 50.37 -5.52 38.63
C ILE A 299 49.63 -4.76 39.76
N ASN A 300 49.46 -5.40 40.92
CA ASN A 300 48.79 -4.81 42.08
C ASN A 300 49.53 -3.56 42.62
N ASP A 301 50.86 -3.58 42.66
CA ASP A 301 51.69 -2.41 42.99
C ASP A 301 51.48 -1.25 41.98
N GLN A 302 51.30 -1.56 40.69
CA GLN A 302 51.04 -0.56 39.65
C GLN A 302 49.61 0.01 39.73
N ILE A 303 48.59 -0.82 39.98
CA ILE A 303 47.20 -0.40 40.21
C ILE A 303 47.16 0.58 41.39
N GLU A 304 47.73 0.21 42.54
CA GLU A 304 47.79 1.09 43.70
C GLU A 304 48.57 2.39 43.42
N THR A 305 49.63 2.34 42.63
CA THR A 305 50.38 3.55 42.23
C THR A 305 49.54 4.48 41.36
N ASN A 306 48.81 3.93 40.38
CA ASN A 306 47.95 4.69 39.48
C ASN A 306 46.78 5.34 40.24
N GLU A 307 46.05 4.56 41.04
CA GLU A 307 44.90 5.04 41.83
C GLU A 307 45.32 6.07 42.89
N ARG A 308 46.48 5.90 43.53
CA ARG A 308 47.06 6.93 44.42
C ARG A 308 47.42 8.22 43.68
N GLN A 309 47.78 8.16 42.40
CA GLN A 309 48.02 9.35 41.59
C GLN A 309 46.70 10.01 41.20
N LYS A 310 45.73 9.25 40.68
CA LYS A 310 44.41 9.73 40.28
C LYS A 310 43.67 10.43 41.43
N ALA A 311 43.56 9.76 42.59
CA ALA A 311 42.97 10.34 43.80
C ALA A 311 43.62 11.68 44.21
N LYS A 312 44.95 11.79 44.07
CA LYS A 312 45.72 13.01 44.38
C LYS A 312 45.49 14.13 43.37
N GLU A 313 45.24 13.81 42.10
CA GLU A 313 44.97 14.78 41.04
C GLU A 313 43.52 15.30 41.09
N GLU A 314 42.56 14.42 41.43
CA GLU A 314 41.17 14.77 41.75
C GLU A 314 41.01 15.49 43.10
N GLY A 315 41.99 15.36 44.00
CA GLY A 315 42.01 15.97 45.33
C GLY A 315 41.19 15.22 46.39
N VAL A 316 40.94 13.92 46.18
CA VAL A 316 40.19 13.04 47.08
C VAL A 316 41.11 12.17 47.95
N GLU A 317 40.56 11.52 48.97
CA GLU A 317 41.31 10.60 49.84
C GLU A 317 41.38 9.21 49.21
N PHE A 318 42.60 8.71 48.96
CA PHE A 318 42.82 7.35 48.46
C PHE A 318 42.49 6.30 49.52
N LYS A 319 41.63 5.34 49.16
CA LYS A 319 41.20 4.23 50.01
C LYS A 319 41.62 2.89 49.38
N PRO A 320 42.57 2.14 49.97
CA PRO A 320 42.94 0.81 49.46
C PRO A 320 41.74 -0.15 49.37
N GLU A 321 40.75 -0.02 50.27
CA GLU A 321 39.59 -0.92 50.34
C GLU A 321 38.53 -0.72 49.24
N GLU A 322 38.64 0.33 48.43
CA GLU A 322 37.76 0.56 47.26
C GLU A 322 38.46 0.19 45.93
N VAL A 323 39.72 -0.26 45.96
CA VAL A 323 40.51 -0.67 44.78
C VAL A 323 40.33 -2.17 44.47
N GLU A 324 40.15 -2.50 43.19
CA GLU A 324 40.11 -3.89 42.71
C GLU A 324 41.52 -4.44 42.46
N TYR A 325 41.98 -5.34 43.34
CA TYR A 325 43.26 -6.04 43.22
C TYR A 325 43.08 -7.48 42.73
N PHE A 326 44.07 -7.99 41.99
CA PHE A 326 44.08 -9.39 41.56
C PHE A 326 44.44 -10.35 42.69
N THR A 327 43.61 -11.37 42.89
CA THR A 327 43.83 -12.47 43.86
C THR A 327 43.96 -13.81 43.16
N ASP A 328 44.61 -14.79 43.81
CA ASP A 328 44.72 -16.15 43.25
C ASP A 328 43.35 -16.86 43.14
N GLU A 329 42.38 -16.46 43.96
CA GLU A 329 41.00 -16.95 43.93
C GLU A 329 40.27 -16.43 42.67
N MET A 330 40.29 -15.12 42.42
CA MET A 330 39.73 -14.52 41.18
C MET A 330 40.34 -15.12 39.91
N ILE A 331 41.65 -15.42 39.92
CA ILE A 331 42.34 -16.01 38.77
C ILE A 331 41.99 -17.51 38.62
N ALA A 332 41.78 -18.24 39.72
CA ALA A 332 41.31 -19.63 39.66
C ALA A 332 39.87 -19.70 39.11
N ASP A 333 38.96 -18.89 39.67
CA ASP A 333 37.58 -18.77 39.19
C ASP A 333 37.53 -18.40 37.71
N ALA A 334 38.37 -17.46 37.26
CA ALA A 334 38.42 -17.05 35.85
C ALA A 334 38.91 -18.15 34.89
N ARG A 335 39.69 -19.13 35.37
CA ARG A 335 40.12 -20.29 34.58
C ARG A 335 39.03 -21.34 34.51
N ASP A 336 38.38 -21.63 35.63
CA ASP A 336 37.36 -22.67 35.76
C ASP A 336 35.96 -22.19 35.28
N GLN A 337 35.76 -20.88 35.10
CA GLN A 337 34.55 -20.31 34.50
C GLN A 337 34.32 -20.87 33.08
N VAL A 338 33.20 -21.58 32.93
CA VAL A 338 32.60 -21.94 31.64
C VAL A 338 31.94 -20.69 31.06
N LEU A 339 32.15 -20.45 29.77
CA LEU A 339 31.65 -19.26 29.08
C LEU A 339 30.58 -19.63 28.06
N GLU A 340 29.39 -19.06 28.24
CA GLU A 340 28.31 -19.14 27.26
C GLU A 340 28.43 -17.97 26.29
N TYR A 341 29.10 -18.19 25.15
CA TYR A 341 29.09 -17.24 24.05
C TYR A 341 27.66 -17.14 23.49
N LYS A 342 27.20 -15.92 23.19
CA LYS A 342 26.00 -15.76 22.37
C LYS A 342 26.24 -16.42 20.99
N PRO A 343 25.24 -17.06 20.38
CA PRO A 343 25.32 -17.39 18.96
C PRO A 343 25.57 -16.08 18.19
N PRO A 344 26.37 -16.08 17.11
CA PRO A 344 26.63 -14.85 16.38
C PRO A 344 25.32 -14.36 15.78
N PHE A 345 24.79 -13.26 16.31
CA PHE A 345 23.50 -12.73 15.88
C PHE A 345 23.55 -12.43 14.38
N ALA A 346 22.69 -13.13 13.63
CA ALA A 346 22.34 -12.76 12.26
C ALA A 346 21.44 -11.51 12.34
N THR A 347 22.09 -10.39 12.67
CA THR A 347 21.57 -9.05 13.00
C THR A 347 20.53 -8.99 14.14
N ASP A 348 20.75 -8.11 15.14
CA ASP A 348 19.66 -7.68 16.06
C ASP A 348 18.75 -6.71 15.30
N ILE A 349 18.01 -7.24 14.33
CA ILE A 349 17.11 -6.51 13.44
C ILE A 349 15.66 -6.87 13.77
N LYS A 350 15.07 -6.06 14.65
CA LYS A 350 13.65 -6.15 14.98
C LYS A 350 12.86 -5.54 13.82
N ALA A 351 11.72 -6.12 13.47
CA ALA A 351 10.91 -5.66 12.34
C ALA A 351 11.68 -5.65 10.99
N GLY A 352 12.53 -6.65 10.71
CA GLY A 352 13.48 -6.61 9.57
C GLY A 352 12.89 -6.28 8.20
N HIS A 353 11.66 -6.71 7.91
CA HIS A 353 10.93 -6.31 6.69
C HIS A 353 10.72 -4.80 6.57
N PHE A 354 10.38 -4.17 7.70
CA PHE A 354 10.18 -2.72 7.81
C PHE A 354 11.51 -1.97 7.87
N VAL A 355 12.50 -2.45 8.63
CA VAL A 355 13.82 -1.83 8.71
C VAL A 355 14.50 -1.81 7.34
N ASN A 356 14.43 -2.90 6.57
CA ASN A 356 14.95 -2.95 5.20
C ASN A 356 14.17 -2.02 4.25
N PHE A 357 12.87 -1.82 4.48
CA PHE A 357 12.07 -0.84 3.74
C PHE A 357 12.51 0.60 4.06
N ALA A 358 12.61 0.96 5.34
CA ALA A 358 13.05 2.29 5.78
C ALA A 358 14.51 2.60 5.34
N LEU A 359 15.42 1.62 5.43
CA LEU A 359 16.79 1.74 4.93
C LEU A 359 16.84 2.02 3.42
N LYS A 360 15.96 1.37 2.64
CA LYS A 360 15.82 1.62 1.20
C LYS A 360 15.25 3.01 0.93
N GLU A 361 14.20 3.39 1.66
CA GLU A 361 13.60 4.72 1.52
C GLU A 361 14.59 5.85 1.84
N LEU A 362 15.45 5.70 2.85
CA LEU A 362 16.50 6.68 3.17
C LEU A 362 17.51 6.90 2.02
N GLN A 363 17.73 5.88 1.18
CA GLN A 363 18.63 5.92 0.03
C GLN A 363 17.93 6.35 -1.28
N GLU A 364 16.60 6.29 -1.35
CA GLU A 364 15.82 6.65 -2.55
C GLU A 364 15.07 7.99 -2.43
N LYS A 365 14.68 8.41 -1.21
CA LYS A 365 13.97 9.67 -0.92
C LYS A 365 14.92 10.73 -0.35
N ASN A 366 14.59 12.00 -0.58
CA ASN A 366 15.34 13.14 -0.04
C ASN A 366 14.86 13.51 1.38
N TYR A 367 15.51 12.95 2.39
CA TYR A 367 15.31 13.31 3.81
C TYR A 367 16.36 14.32 4.33
N LYS A 368 17.25 14.85 3.48
CA LYS A 368 18.28 15.84 3.85
C LYS A 368 17.97 17.24 3.29
N ASN A 369 16.71 17.66 3.40
CA ASN A 369 16.21 19.02 3.08
C ASN A 369 16.68 19.63 1.73
N GLY A 370 16.84 18.81 0.69
CA GLY A 370 17.26 19.27 -0.63
C GLY A 370 18.67 18.84 -1.07
N GLU A 371 19.43 18.17 -0.21
CA GLU A 371 20.67 17.45 -0.60
C GLU A 371 20.35 16.11 -1.31
N GLU A 372 21.36 15.38 -1.78
CA GLU A 372 21.16 14.00 -2.28
C GLU A 372 20.67 13.06 -1.14
N PRO A 373 20.04 11.91 -1.42
CA PRO A 373 19.66 10.92 -0.39
C PRO A 373 20.80 10.44 0.51
N PHE A 374 20.49 9.66 1.55
CA PHE A 374 21.52 9.06 2.39
C PHE A 374 22.32 8.01 1.60
N THR A 375 23.65 8.04 1.70
CA THR A 375 24.50 6.95 1.19
C THR A 375 24.62 5.83 2.22
N GLU A 376 25.07 4.64 1.80
CA GLU A 376 25.46 3.59 2.76
C GLU A 376 26.56 4.10 3.73
N GLU A 377 27.51 4.91 3.25
CA GLU A 377 28.58 5.49 4.07
C GLU A 377 28.03 6.49 5.11
N ASP A 378 27.03 7.30 4.73
CA ASP A 378 26.33 8.20 5.65
C ASP A 378 25.71 7.40 6.80
N LEU A 379 24.98 6.33 6.47
CA LEU A 379 24.26 5.51 7.46
C LEU A 379 25.24 4.69 8.33
N HIS A 380 26.34 4.21 7.76
CA HIS A 380 27.36 3.45 8.49
C HIS A 380 28.21 4.29 9.45
N ASN A 381 28.47 5.57 9.14
CA ASN A 381 29.51 6.36 9.83
C ASN A 381 29.00 7.69 10.45
N GLY A 382 27.83 8.21 10.05
CA GLY A 382 27.36 9.55 10.45
C GLY A 382 26.71 9.65 11.85
N GLY A 383 26.45 8.52 12.51
CA GLY A 383 25.87 8.46 13.86
C GLY A 383 24.44 8.96 13.97
N TYR A 384 23.65 8.89 12.90
CA TYR A 384 22.28 9.39 12.86
C TYR A 384 21.35 8.59 13.78
N ARG A 385 20.37 9.26 14.39
CA ARG A 385 19.28 8.60 15.13
C ARG A 385 17.98 8.74 14.36
N ILE A 386 17.53 7.63 13.80
CA ILE A 386 16.42 7.56 12.86
C ILE A 386 15.22 7.01 13.62
N TYR A 387 14.23 7.85 13.92
CA TYR A 387 12.98 7.46 14.56
C TYR A 387 11.95 7.17 13.49
N THR A 388 11.37 5.97 13.52
CA THR A 388 10.46 5.48 12.47
C THR A 388 8.99 5.52 12.90
N THR A 389 8.09 5.39 11.94
CA THR A 389 6.62 5.40 12.17
C THR A 389 6.10 4.12 12.83
N LEU A 390 6.91 3.05 12.85
CA LEU A 390 6.57 1.76 13.43
C LEU A 390 6.28 1.86 14.93
N ASP A 391 5.28 1.10 15.40
CA ASP A 391 5.10 0.76 16.81
C ASP A 391 5.54 -0.69 17.05
N TYR A 392 6.63 -0.91 17.79
CA TYR A 392 7.18 -2.27 17.88
C TYR A 392 6.27 -3.25 18.64
N ASP A 393 5.48 -2.78 19.61
CA ASP A 393 4.49 -3.63 20.31
C ASP A 393 3.42 -4.14 19.33
N LEU A 394 2.99 -3.29 18.39
CA LEU A 394 2.01 -3.67 17.36
C LEU A 394 2.65 -4.52 16.25
N GLN A 395 3.92 -4.28 15.92
CA GLN A 395 4.67 -5.11 14.98
C GLN A 395 4.80 -6.56 15.46
N GLN A 396 5.06 -6.79 16.75
CA GLN A 396 5.07 -8.15 17.30
C GLN A 396 3.72 -8.86 17.14
N ILE A 397 2.60 -8.13 17.23
CA ILE A 397 1.26 -8.64 16.95
C ILE A 397 1.10 -8.95 15.45
N ALA A 398 1.60 -8.09 14.55
CA ALA A 398 1.61 -8.32 13.10
C ALA A 398 2.42 -9.57 12.71
N GLU A 399 3.63 -9.72 13.25
CA GLU A 399 4.52 -10.87 13.01
C GLU A 399 3.91 -12.18 13.53
N LYS A 400 3.33 -12.17 14.74
CA LYS A 400 2.53 -13.28 15.31
C LYS A 400 1.40 -13.72 14.37
N TYR A 401 0.69 -12.79 13.75
CA TYR A 401 -0.46 -13.10 12.88
C TYR A 401 -0.04 -13.48 11.45
N ALA A 402 1.06 -12.92 10.92
CA ALA A 402 1.69 -13.42 9.70
C ALA A 402 2.21 -14.87 9.90
N ALA A 403 2.87 -15.16 11.02
CA ALA A 403 3.29 -16.50 11.39
C ALA A 403 2.10 -17.49 11.50
N PHE A 404 0.95 -17.04 12.03
CA PHE A 404 -0.29 -17.82 12.04
C PHE A 404 -0.80 -18.10 10.61
N GLY A 405 -0.89 -17.07 9.76
CA GLY A 405 -1.36 -17.18 8.39
C GLY A 405 -0.51 -18.09 7.50
N GLY A 406 0.82 -17.98 7.60
CA GLY A 406 1.75 -18.75 6.77
C GLY A 406 1.95 -20.21 7.20
N ASN A 407 1.52 -20.60 8.41
CA ASN A 407 1.72 -21.96 8.93
C ASN A 407 0.42 -22.77 9.10
N ASN A 408 -0.74 -22.13 9.31
CA ASN A 408 -1.99 -22.86 9.55
C ASN A 408 -2.71 -23.35 8.28
N TYR A 409 -2.30 -22.87 7.10
CA TYR A 409 -2.94 -23.17 5.82
C TYR A 409 -2.06 -23.96 4.84
N LEU A 410 -0.97 -24.58 5.32
CA LEU A 410 -0.08 -25.46 4.54
C LEU A 410 -0.84 -26.57 3.77
N GLY A 411 -1.92 -27.11 4.36
CA GLY A 411 -2.81 -28.08 3.70
C GLY A 411 -3.58 -27.55 2.48
N TYR A 412 -3.53 -26.24 2.23
CA TYR A 412 -4.05 -25.56 1.05
C TYR A 412 -2.94 -24.97 0.16
N ASN A 413 -1.70 -25.44 0.29
CA ASN A 413 -0.51 -24.92 -0.41
C ASN A 413 -0.30 -23.41 -0.19
N VAL A 414 -0.43 -22.98 1.07
CA VAL A 414 -0.10 -21.62 1.53
C VAL A 414 1.09 -21.74 2.47
N HIS A 415 2.25 -21.24 2.06
CA HIS A 415 3.50 -21.32 2.82
C HIS A 415 3.97 -19.97 3.39
N ASN A 416 3.45 -18.85 2.89
CA ASN A 416 3.79 -17.52 3.37
C ASN A 416 2.53 -16.64 3.57
N ALA A 417 2.66 -15.63 4.42
CA ALA A 417 1.65 -14.62 4.72
C ALA A 417 2.32 -13.29 5.07
N ALA A 418 1.63 -12.18 4.85
CA ALA A 418 2.11 -10.84 5.14
C ALA A 418 0.97 -9.94 5.63
N VAL A 419 1.27 -8.93 6.46
CA VAL A 419 0.30 -7.93 6.90
C VAL A 419 0.95 -6.56 7.16
N MET A 420 0.29 -5.49 6.72
CA MET A 420 0.66 -4.10 6.97
C MET A 420 -0.54 -3.33 7.51
N THR A 421 -0.30 -2.31 8.36
CA THR A 421 -1.32 -1.37 8.83
C THR A 421 -0.76 0.05 8.86
N THR A 422 -1.53 1.00 8.33
CA THR A 422 -1.18 2.42 8.29
C THR A 422 -2.26 3.31 8.89
N ILE A 423 -1.88 4.52 9.30
CA ILE A 423 -2.80 5.63 9.60
C ILE A 423 -3.03 6.41 8.29
N PRO A 424 -4.24 6.38 7.69
CA PRO A 424 -4.47 6.93 6.34
C PRO A 424 -4.37 8.47 6.27
N LYS A 425 -4.49 9.16 7.40
CA LYS A 425 -4.42 10.63 7.51
C LYS A 425 -3.00 11.19 7.52
N THR A 426 -2.00 10.37 7.82
CA THR A 426 -0.59 10.77 7.99
C THR A 426 0.39 9.91 7.21
N GLY A 427 -0.05 8.78 6.65
CA GLY A 427 0.81 7.84 5.92
C GLY A 427 1.57 6.87 6.82
N GLU A 428 1.61 7.11 8.13
CA GLU A 428 2.42 6.38 9.11
C GLU A 428 2.19 4.86 9.06
N ILE A 429 3.25 4.11 8.76
CA ILE A 429 3.29 2.65 8.81
C ILE A 429 3.49 2.18 10.25
N LEU A 430 2.40 1.85 10.95
CA LEU A 430 2.48 1.32 12.31
C LEU A 430 3.04 -0.11 12.35
N THR A 431 2.77 -0.92 11.33
CA THR A 431 3.25 -2.31 11.22
C THR A 431 3.50 -2.72 9.77
N MET A 432 4.55 -3.51 9.52
CA MET A 432 4.81 -4.18 8.25
C MET A 432 5.52 -5.53 8.49
N ALA A 433 4.76 -6.62 8.51
CA ALA A 433 5.28 -7.98 8.49
C ALA A 433 5.23 -8.50 7.04
N GLY A 434 6.36 -8.42 6.33
CA GLY A 434 6.46 -8.74 4.89
C GLY A 434 6.49 -10.24 4.55
N SER A 435 6.69 -11.11 5.54
CA SER A 435 6.64 -12.57 5.43
C SER A 435 6.24 -13.19 6.79
N LYS A 436 5.98 -14.51 6.82
CA LYS A 436 5.58 -15.23 8.04
C LYS A 436 6.67 -15.32 9.12
N SER A 437 7.93 -15.03 8.77
CA SER A 437 9.07 -14.89 9.70
C SER A 437 10.25 -14.27 8.97
N PHE A 438 10.81 -13.17 9.47
CA PHE A 438 12.02 -12.57 8.90
C PHE A 438 13.29 -13.40 9.18
N THR A 439 13.32 -14.12 10.30
CA THR A 439 14.49 -14.91 10.76
C THR A 439 14.23 -16.43 10.69
N GLY A 440 13.35 -16.87 9.78
CA GLY A 440 13.09 -18.29 9.53
C GLY A 440 14.04 -18.89 8.49
N ASP A 441 14.06 -20.21 8.36
CA ASP A 441 14.70 -20.88 7.22
C ASP A 441 13.81 -20.82 5.96
N SER A 442 14.41 -20.78 4.77
CA SER A 442 13.67 -20.91 3.50
C SER A 442 13.06 -22.31 3.34
N GLU A 443 11.79 -22.39 2.94
CA GLU A 443 11.06 -23.66 2.78
C GLU A 443 10.67 -23.92 1.33
N GLY A 444 10.74 -25.19 0.90
CA GLY A 444 10.20 -25.62 -0.40
C GLY A 444 10.97 -25.09 -1.61
N CYS A 445 12.29 -24.95 -1.48
CA CYS A 445 13.20 -24.53 -2.55
C CYS A 445 13.46 -25.66 -3.57
N ASP A 446 13.98 -25.28 -4.75
CA ASP A 446 14.49 -26.19 -5.76
C ASP A 446 15.86 -26.80 -5.38
N GLU A 447 16.40 -27.65 -6.26
CA GLU A 447 17.66 -28.38 -6.06
C GLU A 447 18.91 -27.49 -5.88
N ASN A 448 18.81 -26.19 -6.18
CA ASN A 448 19.87 -25.19 -6.03
C ASN A 448 19.67 -24.31 -4.78
N GLY A 449 18.61 -24.52 -4.01
CA GLY A 449 18.20 -23.62 -2.91
C GLY A 449 17.50 -22.35 -3.39
N ALA A 450 17.07 -22.29 -4.65
CA ALA A 450 16.33 -21.15 -5.22
C ALA A 450 14.82 -21.42 -5.28
N ASN A 451 14.04 -20.43 -5.75
CA ASN A 451 12.62 -20.60 -6.11
C ASN A 451 11.72 -21.23 -5.01
N CYS A 452 11.93 -20.81 -3.76
CA CYS A 452 11.28 -21.36 -2.57
C CYS A 452 9.79 -20.99 -2.44
N LEU A 453 8.98 -21.92 -1.90
CA LEU A 453 7.58 -21.65 -1.52
C LEU A 453 7.50 -20.56 -0.44
N PHE A 454 8.44 -20.57 0.50
CA PHE A 454 8.66 -19.48 1.46
C PHE A 454 10.13 -19.05 1.45
N ASN A 455 10.36 -17.75 1.36
CA ASN A 455 11.64 -17.10 1.60
C ASN A 455 11.44 -16.06 2.73
N PRO A 456 12.26 -16.10 3.79
CA PRO A 456 12.08 -15.29 4.99
C PRO A 456 12.28 -13.79 4.75
N GLU A 457 13.30 -13.41 3.97
CA GLU A 457 13.74 -12.02 3.74
C GLU A 457 12.89 -11.28 2.70
N VAL A 458 12.12 -12.00 1.87
CA VAL A 458 11.30 -11.39 0.83
C VAL A 458 10.10 -10.66 1.44
N ASN A 459 10.19 -9.33 1.49
CA ASN A 459 9.08 -8.46 1.84
C ASN A 459 8.04 -8.44 0.70
N VAL A 460 6.99 -9.25 0.84
CA VAL A 460 5.90 -9.36 -0.14
C VAL A 460 5.16 -8.02 -0.30
N LEU A 461 5.11 -7.20 0.76
CA LEU A 461 4.41 -5.91 0.76
C LEU A 461 5.15 -4.82 -0.01
N ALA A 462 6.45 -5.00 -0.23
CA ALA A 462 7.35 -4.09 -0.96
C ALA A 462 7.80 -4.62 -2.34
N THR A 463 7.16 -5.69 -2.84
CA THR A 463 7.42 -6.29 -4.16
C THR A 463 6.17 -6.27 -5.03
N LEU A 464 6.31 -6.50 -6.33
CA LEU A 464 5.19 -6.48 -7.27
C LEU A 464 4.28 -7.71 -7.10
N GLN A 465 3.03 -7.50 -6.67
CA GLN A 465 2.02 -8.54 -6.47
C GLN A 465 0.74 -8.23 -7.25
N SER A 466 -0.10 -9.22 -7.53
CA SER A 466 -1.42 -8.95 -8.13
C SER A 466 -2.41 -8.47 -7.05
N PRO A 467 -3.14 -7.37 -7.27
CA PRO A 467 -4.26 -7.01 -6.40
C PRO A 467 -5.44 -7.98 -6.54
N GLY A 468 -5.51 -8.70 -7.67
CA GLY A 468 -6.68 -9.48 -8.05
C GLY A 468 -7.96 -8.65 -7.92
N SER A 469 -8.92 -9.21 -7.18
CA SER A 469 -10.25 -8.63 -6.98
C SER A 469 -10.34 -7.40 -6.04
N THR A 470 -9.27 -6.93 -5.39
CA THR A 470 -9.33 -5.67 -4.63
C THR A 470 -9.47 -4.46 -5.55
N ASN A 471 -8.82 -4.48 -6.72
CA ASN A 471 -8.81 -3.37 -7.69
C ASN A 471 -10.21 -3.00 -8.21
N LYS A 472 -11.19 -3.89 -8.06
CA LYS A 472 -12.61 -3.62 -8.32
C LYS A 472 -13.12 -2.41 -7.52
N ALA A 473 -12.55 -2.11 -6.36
CA ALA A 473 -12.91 -0.93 -5.57
C ALA A 473 -12.82 0.38 -6.38
N MET A 474 -11.73 0.57 -7.14
CA MET A 474 -11.50 1.74 -8.00
C MET A 474 -12.57 1.85 -9.11
N ALA A 475 -12.88 0.74 -9.79
CA ALA A 475 -13.89 0.74 -10.87
C ALA A 475 -15.30 1.08 -10.36
N TYR A 476 -15.67 0.62 -9.16
CA TYR A 476 -16.99 0.93 -8.60
C TYR A 476 -17.04 2.36 -8.02
N TYR A 477 -15.95 2.81 -7.37
CA TYR A 477 -15.78 4.21 -6.94
C TYR A 477 -15.95 5.18 -8.11
N LEU A 478 -15.21 4.97 -9.22
CA LEU A 478 -15.31 5.81 -10.41
C LEU A 478 -16.71 5.77 -11.04
N ALA A 479 -17.35 4.60 -11.10
CA ALA A 479 -18.71 4.50 -11.62
C ALA A 479 -19.75 5.24 -10.75
N TYR A 480 -19.52 5.36 -9.44
CA TYR A 480 -20.32 6.19 -8.54
C TYR A 480 -20.07 7.69 -8.74
N VAL A 481 -18.81 8.12 -8.85
CA VAL A 481 -18.43 9.53 -9.07
C VAL A 481 -18.93 10.04 -10.43
N MET A 482 -18.79 9.23 -11.49
CA MET A 482 -19.21 9.59 -12.85
C MET A 482 -20.73 9.47 -13.08
N GLY A 483 -21.51 9.06 -12.06
CA GLY A 483 -22.96 8.86 -12.20
C GLY A 483 -23.35 7.73 -13.14
N ILE A 484 -22.42 6.81 -13.44
CA ILE A 484 -22.68 5.63 -14.27
C ILE A 484 -23.60 4.66 -13.52
N THR A 485 -23.50 4.60 -12.20
CA THR A 485 -24.33 3.71 -11.37
C THR A 485 -24.37 4.18 -9.91
N TYR A 486 -25.20 3.55 -9.08
CA TYR A 486 -25.20 3.70 -7.61
C TYR A 486 -25.43 2.32 -6.95
N PRO A 487 -25.22 2.14 -5.63
CA PRO A 487 -25.26 0.83 -5.00
C PRO A 487 -26.54 -0.01 -5.21
N GLY A 488 -27.73 0.60 -5.27
CA GLY A 488 -29.02 -0.08 -5.52
C GLY A 488 -29.42 -0.22 -6.99
N ASP A 489 -28.54 0.18 -7.90
CA ASP A 489 -28.77 0.20 -9.34
C ASP A 489 -28.67 -1.18 -10.01
N PHE A 490 -29.13 -1.29 -11.25
CA PHE A 490 -28.99 -2.50 -12.07
C PHE A 490 -27.60 -2.59 -12.73
N LEU A 491 -26.86 -3.65 -12.42
CA LEU A 491 -25.59 -3.96 -13.07
C LEU A 491 -25.55 -5.44 -13.48
N PRO A 492 -25.69 -5.78 -14.77
CA PRO A 492 -25.82 -7.17 -15.22
C PRO A 492 -24.50 -7.95 -15.13
N ASP A 493 -24.62 -9.26 -14.90
CA ASP A 493 -23.53 -10.23 -14.97
C ASP A 493 -23.84 -11.26 -16.05
N VAL A 494 -23.45 -10.96 -17.30
CA VAL A 494 -23.81 -11.73 -18.51
C VAL A 494 -22.59 -12.03 -19.38
N PRO A 495 -22.60 -13.04 -20.26
CA PRO A 495 -21.43 -13.38 -21.08
C PRO A 495 -21.08 -12.27 -22.09
N ILE A 496 -19.92 -11.64 -21.92
CA ILE A 496 -19.35 -10.64 -22.85
C ILE A 496 -18.16 -11.21 -23.63
N SER A 497 -17.67 -10.48 -24.65
CA SER A 497 -16.41 -10.80 -25.30
C SER A 497 -15.54 -9.55 -25.51
N ILE A 498 -14.26 -9.64 -25.12
CA ILE A 498 -13.26 -8.58 -25.20
C ILE A 498 -12.09 -9.12 -26.03
N GLY A 499 -11.79 -8.51 -27.18
CA GLY A 499 -10.70 -8.96 -28.07
C GLY A 499 -10.85 -10.40 -28.62
N GLY A 500 -12.03 -11.01 -28.52
CA GLY A 500 -12.29 -12.42 -28.84
C GLY A 500 -12.14 -13.39 -27.66
N TYR A 501 -11.70 -12.92 -26.49
CA TYR A 501 -11.73 -13.67 -25.23
C TYR A 501 -13.09 -13.49 -24.53
N THR A 502 -13.60 -14.55 -23.93
CA THR A 502 -14.86 -14.55 -23.15
C THR A 502 -14.51 -14.70 -21.66
N PRO A 503 -14.41 -13.59 -20.91
CA PRO A 503 -14.16 -13.66 -19.47
C PRO A 503 -15.28 -14.37 -18.72
N LYS A 504 -14.93 -14.89 -17.53
CA LYS A 504 -15.85 -15.58 -16.61
C LYS A 504 -15.69 -15.04 -15.20
N ASN A 505 -16.69 -15.30 -14.37
CA ASN A 505 -16.55 -15.21 -12.92
C ASN A 505 -15.79 -16.42 -12.37
N TRP A 506 -15.28 -16.32 -11.14
CA TRP A 506 -14.49 -17.37 -10.47
C TRP A 506 -15.19 -18.74 -10.40
N ASN A 507 -16.52 -18.76 -10.32
CA ASN A 507 -17.33 -19.98 -10.34
C ASN A 507 -17.66 -20.50 -11.76
N GLY A 508 -17.03 -19.94 -12.79
CA GLY A 508 -17.23 -20.30 -14.20
C GLY A 508 -18.58 -19.89 -14.82
N GLY A 509 -19.48 -19.29 -14.03
CA GLY A 509 -20.85 -18.93 -14.40
C GLY A 509 -21.11 -17.42 -14.42
N TYR A 510 -22.39 -17.06 -14.39
CA TYR A 510 -22.94 -15.71 -14.54
C TYR A 510 -24.22 -15.59 -13.68
N ASP A 511 -24.40 -14.49 -12.93
CA ASP A 511 -25.59 -14.26 -12.09
C ASP A 511 -26.79 -13.72 -12.90
N GLY A 512 -26.56 -13.20 -14.12
CA GLY A 512 -27.60 -12.82 -15.07
C GLY A 512 -28.08 -11.37 -14.93
N ILE A 513 -29.39 -11.21 -14.75
CA ILE A 513 -30.10 -9.92 -14.72
C ILE A 513 -31.06 -9.77 -13.52
N ASP A 514 -31.27 -10.84 -12.74
CA ASP A 514 -32.24 -10.89 -11.65
C ASP A 514 -31.50 -10.84 -10.30
N GLY A 515 -31.83 -9.84 -9.47
CA GLY A 515 -31.15 -9.61 -8.19
C GLY A 515 -29.71 -9.10 -8.31
N THR A 516 -29.29 -8.67 -9.50
CA THR A 516 -27.94 -8.15 -9.78
C THR A 516 -27.84 -6.64 -9.50
N THR A 517 -27.96 -6.26 -8.23
CA THR A 517 -27.72 -4.86 -7.82
C THR A 517 -26.23 -4.57 -7.75
N THR A 518 -25.80 -3.34 -8.06
CA THR A 518 -24.38 -2.95 -8.06
C THR A 518 -23.68 -3.31 -6.73
N ARG A 519 -24.36 -3.10 -5.60
CA ARG A 519 -23.94 -3.53 -4.26
C ARG A 519 -23.69 -5.04 -4.17
N GLN A 520 -24.61 -5.85 -4.68
CA GLN A 520 -24.46 -7.31 -4.68
C GLN A 520 -23.31 -7.77 -5.57
N MET A 521 -23.12 -7.13 -6.73
CA MET A 521 -22.05 -7.47 -7.67
C MET A 521 -20.65 -7.20 -7.09
N LEU A 522 -20.46 -6.08 -6.37
CA LEU A 522 -19.19 -5.81 -5.68
C LEU A 522 -18.96 -6.72 -4.47
N ARG A 523 -19.97 -6.92 -3.61
CA ARG A 523 -19.87 -7.81 -2.43
C ARG A 523 -19.58 -9.26 -2.80
N ARG A 524 -20.22 -9.79 -3.86
CA ARG A 524 -19.94 -11.13 -4.42
C ARG A 524 -18.66 -11.19 -5.27
N SER A 525 -17.93 -10.07 -5.38
CA SER A 525 -16.68 -9.95 -6.12
C SER A 525 -16.78 -10.41 -7.58
N ARG A 526 -17.90 -10.13 -8.27
CA ARG A 526 -18.13 -10.58 -9.65
C ARG A 526 -17.14 -9.90 -10.61
N ASN A 527 -16.66 -10.65 -11.59
CA ASN A 527 -15.68 -10.19 -12.59
C ASN A 527 -16.37 -9.36 -13.68
N ILE A 528 -17.43 -9.88 -14.29
CA ILE A 528 -18.02 -9.24 -15.48
C ILE A 528 -18.63 -7.87 -15.20
N PRO A 529 -19.38 -7.67 -14.09
CA PRO A 529 -19.80 -6.34 -13.65
C PRO A 529 -18.66 -5.31 -13.57
N ALA A 530 -17.49 -5.69 -13.04
CA ALA A 530 -16.33 -4.79 -12.98
C ALA A 530 -15.77 -4.45 -14.37
N LEU A 531 -15.74 -5.42 -15.29
CA LEU A 531 -15.34 -5.20 -16.68
C LEU A 531 -16.32 -4.29 -17.43
N ILE A 532 -17.63 -4.44 -17.19
CA ILE A 532 -18.69 -3.58 -17.74
C ILE A 532 -18.55 -2.14 -17.25
N LEU A 533 -18.27 -1.93 -15.95
CA LEU A 533 -17.98 -0.59 -15.44
C LEU A 533 -16.70 -0.02 -16.05
N THR A 534 -15.65 -0.82 -16.22
CA THR A 534 -14.38 -0.37 -16.82
C THR A 534 -14.53 0.05 -18.29
N GLU A 535 -15.37 -0.62 -19.07
CA GLU A 535 -15.75 -0.18 -20.44
C GLU A 535 -16.61 1.09 -20.41
N ALA A 536 -17.48 1.27 -19.42
CA ALA A 536 -18.32 2.46 -19.28
C ALA A 536 -17.55 3.71 -18.79
N ILE A 537 -16.47 3.51 -18.02
CA ILE A 537 -15.54 4.54 -17.53
C ILE A 537 -14.49 4.88 -18.59
N GLY A 538 -13.93 3.86 -19.25
CA GLY A 538 -12.76 3.97 -20.10
C GLY A 538 -11.46 3.64 -19.34
N VAL A 539 -10.59 2.82 -19.93
CA VAL A 539 -9.33 2.37 -19.31
C VAL A 539 -8.39 3.54 -19.00
N HIS A 540 -8.33 4.56 -19.86
CA HIS A 540 -7.52 5.77 -19.65
C HIS A 540 -7.87 6.49 -18.34
N THR A 541 -9.15 6.85 -18.15
CA THR A 541 -9.65 7.53 -16.93
C THR A 541 -9.45 6.68 -15.66
N TYR A 542 -9.56 5.35 -15.78
CA TYR A 542 -9.23 4.43 -14.68
C TYR A 542 -7.75 4.54 -14.27
N LEU A 543 -6.83 4.52 -15.24
CA LEU A 543 -5.38 4.60 -14.99
C LEU A 543 -4.96 6.00 -14.51
N GLU A 544 -5.55 7.05 -15.07
CA GLU A 544 -5.33 8.44 -14.67
C GLU A 544 -5.67 8.66 -13.19
N THR A 545 -6.90 8.34 -12.79
CA THR A 545 -7.34 8.42 -11.38
C THR A 545 -6.49 7.52 -10.47
N SER A 546 -6.06 6.36 -10.97
CA SER A 546 -5.19 5.45 -10.22
C SER A 546 -3.79 6.06 -9.96
N ARG A 547 -3.22 6.80 -10.92
CA ARG A 547 -1.96 7.52 -10.71
C ARG A 547 -2.13 8.68 -9.71
N GLU A 548 -3.27 9.37 -9.72
CA GLU A 548 -3.62 10.38 -8.70
C GLU A 548 -3.74 9.76 -7.29
N PHE A 549 -4.20 8.51 -7.20
CA PHE A 549 -4.25 7.71 -5.96
C PHE A 549 -2.91 7.04 -5.60
N GLY A 550 -1.82 7.33 -6.32
CA GLY A 550 -0.46 6.96 -5.95
C GLY A 550 0.11 5.66 -6.55
N TYR A 551 -0.56 5.00 -7.51
CA TYR A 551 0.01 3.82 -8.16
C TYR A 551 1.10 4.18 -9.18
N THR A 552 2.37 3.88 -8.87
CA THR A 552 3.49 4.16 -9.80
C THR A 552 3.55 3.16 -10.96
N THR A 553 3.02 1.95 -10.80
CA THR A 553 3.14 0.91 -11.84
C THR A 553 2.27 1.14 -13.08
N TYR A 554 1.45 2.19 -13.11
CA TYR A 554 0.44 2.47 -14.15
C TYR A 554 0.84 3.58 -15.14
N GLU A 555 2.14 3.82 -15.34
CA GLU A 555 2.66 4.83 -16.28
C GLU A 555 2.37 4.50 -17.76
N ASP A 556 2.77 3.31 -18.24
CA ASP A 556 2.64 2.94 -19.65
C ASP A 556 1.27 2.31 -19.95
N GLU A 557 0.29 3.15 -20.26
CA GLU A 557 -1.08 2.75 -20.58
C GLU A 557 -1.19 1.70 -21.70
N SER A 558 -0.18 1.56 -22.57
CA SER A 558 -0.21 0.58 -23.67
C SER A 558 -0.13 -0.87 -23.20
N GLN A 559 0.27 -1.10 -21.94
CA GLN A 559 0.32 -2.42 -21.31
C GLN A 559 -1.02 -2.86 -20.68
N PHE A 560 -2.03 -1.98 -20.66
CA PHE A 560 -3.26 -2.16 -19.90
C PHE A 560 -4.51 -2.33 -20.77
N GLY A 561 -5.51 -2.98 -20.19
CA GLY A 561 -6.86 -3.14 -20.74
C GLY A 561 -7.85 -3.40 -19.62
N HIS A 562 -9.09 -3.79 -19.94
CA HIS A 562 -10.17 -3.99 -18.97
C HIS A 562 -9.82 -4.95 -17.81
N SER A 563 -8.86 -5.86 -18.02
CA SER A 563 -8.34 -6.76 -17.00
C SER A 563 -7.73 -6.05 -15.79
N VAL A 564 -7.31 -4.78 -15.91
CA VAL A 564 -6.74 -3.99 -14.80
C VAL A 564 -7.65 -3.96 -13.57
N ALA A 565 -8.96 -3.76 -13.78
CA ALA A 565 -9.95 -3.66 -12.70
C ALA A 565 -10.30 -5.00 -12.02
N ILE A 566 -9.79 -6.12 -12.55
CA ILE A 566 -9.88 -7.45 -11.91
C ILE A 566 -8.50 -8.00 -11.51
N GLY A 567 -7.45 -7.16 -11.56
CA GLY A 567 -6.09 -7.49 -11.12
C GLY A 567 -5.22 -8.21 -12.15
N GLY A 568 -5.53 -8.10 -13.44
CA GLY A 568 -4.65 -8.55 -14.53
C GLY A 568 -3.45 -7.61 -14.75
N THR A 569 -2.78 -7.23 -13.67
CA THR A 569 -1.59 -6.37 -13.58
C THR A 569 -0.92 -6.60 -12.21
N ALA A 570 0.27 -6.07 -11.99
CA ALA A 570 0.95 -6.06 -10.69
C ALA A 570 1.17 -4.62 -10.17
N ILE A 571 1.16 -4.49 -8.85
CA ILE A 571 1.33 -3.24 -8.10
C ILE A 571 2.22 -3.50 -6.89
N TYR A 572 2.71 -2.44 -6.24
CA TYR A 572 3.25 -2.58 -4.88
C TYR A 572 2.10 -2.57 -3.84
N PRO A 573 2.03 -3.54 -2.91
CA PRO A 573 0.99 -3.55 -1.87
C PRO A 573 0.99 -2.33 -0.94
N TYR A 574 2.14 -1.69 -0.67
CA TYR A 574 2.16 -0.45 0.12
C TYR A 574 1.47 0.73 -0.60
N GLU A 575 1.61 0.85 -1.92
CA GLU A 575 0.84 1.81 -2.73
C GLU A 575 -0.66 1.48 -2.67
N HIS A 576 -1.01 0.20 -2.69
CA HIS A 576 -2.39 -0.25 -2.57
C HIS A 576 -3.03 0.18 -1.24
N VAL A 577 -2.27 0.11 -0.15
CA VAL A 577 -2.69 0.58 1.17
C VAL A 577 -2.87 2.10 1.20
N ALA A 578 -1.96 2.88 0.61
CA ALA A 578 -2.09 4.34 0.49
C ALA A 578 -3.30 4.75 -0.38
N ALA A 579 -3.52 4.08 -1.52
CA ALA A 579 -4.66 4.31 -2.40
C ALA A 579 -6.01 3.98 -1.73
N PHE A 580 -6.07 2.93 -0.88
CA PHE A 580 -7.24 2.66 -0.05
C PHE A 580 -7.37 3.65 1.12
N GLY A 581 -6.30 4.36 1.49
CA GLY A 581 -6.32 5.53 2.35
C GLY A 581 -7.29 6.61 1.86
N VAL A 582 -7.37 6.85 0.55
CA VAL A 582 -8.32 7.80 -0.06
C VAL A 582 -9.78 7.42 0.21
N PHE A 583 -10.08 6.11 0.24
CA PHE A 583 -11.41 5.63 0.61
C PHE A 583 -11.68 5.77 2.12
N ALA A 584 -10.65 5.65 2.96
CA ALA A 584 -10.75 5.84 4.40
C ALA A 584 -10.94 7.32 4.81
N THR A 585 -10.14 8.22 4.25
CA THR A 585 -10.20 9.68 4.48
C THR A 585 -11.41 10.35 3.81
N GLN A 586 -11.99 9.71 2.80
CA GLN A 586 -13.00 10.26 1.90
C GLN A 586 -12.49 11.34 0.92
N GLY A 587 -11.21 11.31 0.54
CA GLY A 587 -10.73 12.13 -0.57
C GLY A 587 -9.23 12.42 -0.55
N ASP A 588 -8.62 12.37 0.64
CA ASP A 588 -7.22 12.72 0.81
C ASP A 588 -6.31 11.50 0.57
N TYR A 589 -5.40 11.63 -0.40
CA TYR A 589 -4.27 10.74 -0.58
C TYR A 589 -3.08 11.23 0.26
N THR A 590 -2.54 10.34 1.08
CA THR A 590 -1.27 10.52 1.79
C THR A 590 -0.36 9.35 1.39
N PRO A 591 0.86 9.60 0.87
CA PRO A 591 1.85 8.54 0.65
C PRO A 591 2.15 7.78 1.94
N VAL A 592 2.67 6.54 1.85
CA VAL A 592 3.17 5.85 3.06
C VAL A 592 4.44 6.53 3.57
N GLU A 593 4.55 6.60 4.90
CA GLU A 593 5.70 7.18 5.59
C GLU A 593 6.31 6.17 6.57
N SER A 594 7.63 5.97 6.48
CA SER A 594 8.41 5.09 7.35
C SER A 594 9.24 5.85 8.38
N ILE A 595 9.54 7.13 8.14
CA ILE A 595 10.40 7.96 9.01
C ILE A 595 9.55 9.01 9.72
N LEU A 596 9.63 9.09 11.06
CA LEU A 596 9.07 10.22 11.82
C LEU A 596 10.09 11.36 11.97
N ARG A 597 11.36 11.05 12.22
CA ARG A 597 12.36 12.05 12.59
C ARG A 597 13.79 11.52 12.41
N ILE A 598 14.73 12.38 12.05
CA ILE A 598 16.17 12.06 12.01
C ILE A 598 16.96 13.11 12.79
N GLU A 599 17.76 12.67 13.77
CA GLU A 599 18.79 13.49 14.42
C GLU A 599 20.17 13.20 13.83
N ASP A 600 21.05 14.21 13.77
CA ASP A 600 22.49 14.00 13.62
C ASP A 600 23.15 13.48 14.91
N SER A 601 24.44 13.16 14.84
CA SER A 601 25.23 12.68 15.98
C SER A 601 25.41 13.73 17.11
N GLN A 602 25.05 14.99 16.89
CA GLN A 602 25.03 16.06 17.89
C GLN A 602 23.62 16.31 18.47
N GLY A 603 22.58 15.68 17.92
CA GLY A 603 21.18 15.81 18.33
C GLY A 603 20.39 16.92 17.62
N ASN A 604 20.91 17.51 16.53
CA ASN A 604 20.13 18.46 15.72
C ASN A 604 19.15 17.68 14.81
N ILE A 605 17.92 18.20 14.67
CA ILE A 605 16.91 17.60 13.79
C ILE A 605 17.26 17.93 12.33
N ILE A 606 17.49 16.89 11.53
CA ILE A 606 17.68 16.96 10.08
C ILE A 606 16.32 16.92 9.38
N TYR A 607 15.47 15.99 9.81
CA TYR A 607 14.14 15.75 9.25
C TYR A 607 13.14 15.49 10.38
N GLU A 608 11.92 15.96 10.19
CA GLU A 608 10.75 15.65 11.00
C GLU A 608 9.54 15.57 10.05
N ALA A 609 8.69 14.57 10.22
CA ALA A 609 7.61 14.29 9.29
C ALA A 609 6.49 15.34 9.39
N ASP A 610 6.26 16.05 8.29
CA ASP A 610 5.12 16.95 8.09
C ASP A 610 4.27 16.40 6.93
N PRO A 611 3.25 15.55 7.20
CA PRO A 611 2.45 14.93 6.15
C PRO A 611 1.67 15.98 5.36
N GLU A 612 1.77 15.92 4.03
CA GLU A 612 0.95 16.72 3.10
C GLU A 612 -0.12 15.84 2.39
N PRO A 613 -1.30 15.60 3.02
CA PRO A 613 -2.43 14.99 2.33
C PRO A 613 -2.91 15.82 1.14
N LYS A 614 -3.34 15.15 0.08
CA LYS A 614 -3.78 15.77 -1.19
C LYS A 614 -5.19 15.32 -1.53
N GLU A 615 -6.14 16.26 -1.61
CA GLU A 615 -7.51 15.99 -2.07
C GLU A 615 -7.49 15.54 -3.53
N VAL A 616 -7.66 14.23 -3.77
CA VAL A 616 -7.71 13.59 -5.10
C VAL A 616 -9.01 12.79 -5.32
N GLY A 617 -9.77 12.53 -4.26
CA GLY A 617 -10.98 11.71 -4.30
C GLY A 617 -12.25 12.46 -3.94
N SER A 618 -13.38 12.07 -4.54
CA SER A 618 -14.70 12.56 -4.15
C SER A 618 -15.19 11.86 -2.89
N ALA A 619 -15.47 12.64 -1.84
CA ALA A 619 -16.08 12.14 -0.61
C ALA A 619 -17.40 11.40 -0.85
N GLN A 620 -18.23 11.87 -1.80
CA GLN A 620 -19.47 11.21 -2.15
C GLN A 620 -19.23 9.82 -2.76
N GLY A 621 -18.26 9.70 -3.67
CA GLY A 621 -17.86 8.42 -4.25
C GLY A 621 -17.27 7.46 -3.22
N ALA A 622 -16.38 7.97 -2.35
CA ALA A 622 -15.78 7.20 -1.27
C ALA A 622 -16.84 6.72 -0.27
N PHE A 623 -17.75 7.59 0.19
CA PHE A 623 -18.87 7.22 1.05
C PHE A 623 -19.75 6.13 0.42
N LEU A 624 -20.05 6.22 -0.88
CA LEU A 624 -20.83 5.19 -1.59
C LEU A 624 -20.08 3.85 -1.67
N LEU A 625 -18.76 3.85 -1.90
CA LEU A 625 -17.94 2.63 -1.84
C LEU A 625 -17.90 2.04 -0.42
N ASN A 626 -17.63 2.87 0.59
CA ASN A 626 -17.56 2.48 2.00
C ASN A 626 -18.89 1.87 2.44
N GLN A 627 -20.01 2.54 2.20
CA GLN A 627 -21.35 2.01 2.46
C GLN A 627 -21.67 0.77 1.63
N THR A 628 -21.10 0.63 0.42
CA THR A 628 -21.23 -0.61 -0.36
C THR A 628 -20.55 -1.78 0.33
N LEU A 629 -19.34 -1.59 0.86
CA LEU A 629 -18.50 -2.65 1.45
C LEU A 629 -18.58 -2.74 2.99
N LEU A 630 -19.40 -1.89 3.63
CA LEU A 630 -19.55 -1.82 5.08
C LEU A 630 -19.98 -3.17 5.68
N ASN A 631 -19.22 -3.63 6.67
CA ASN A 631 -19.37 -4.89 7.39
C ASN A 631 -19.38 -6.14 6.47
N ASN A 632 -18.66 -6.05 5.34
CA ASN A 632 -18.34 -7.20 4.49
C ASN A 632 -17.29 -8.12 5.14
N GLU A 633 -17.16 -9.36 4.64
CA GLU A 633 -16.22 -10.40 5.12
C GLU A 633 -16.28 -10.75 6.63
N ASN A 634 -17.27 -10.23 7.38
CA ASN A 634 -17.42 -10.40 8.84
C ASN A 634 -16.21 -9.95 9.69
N LEU A 635 -15.49 -8.91 9.25
CA LEU A 635 -14.32 -8.39 9.99
C LEU A 635 -14.67 -7.47 11.17
N SER A 636 -15.84 -6.85 11.17
CA SER A 636 -16.24 -5.88 12.22
C SER A 636 -16.25 -6.48 13.64
N TRP A 637 -15.86 -5.66 14.61
CA TRP A 637 -15.97 -5.93 16.04
C TRP A 637 -16.37 -4.66 16.79
N ASP A 638 -16.99 -4.83 17.95
CA ASP A 638 -17.20 -3.76 18.95
C ASP A 638 -17.81 -2.47 18.38
N GLY A 639 -18.80 -2.63 17.49
CA GLY A 639 -19.57 -1.55 16.87
C GLY A 639 -18.83 -0.71 15.82
N ARG A 640 -17.62 -1.10 15.40
CA ARG A 640 -16.83 -0.36 14.40
C ARG A 640 -17.41 -0.52 12.99
N ASP A 641 -17.53 0.60 12.28
CA ASP A 641 -17.78 0.63 10.84
C ASP A 641 -16.50 0.23 10.09
N ILE A 642 -16.51 -0.94 9.44
CA ILE A 642 -15.35 -1.43 8.68
C ILE A 642 -15.78 -1.79 7.27
N ALA A 643 -15.17 -1.16 6.27
CA ALA A 643 -15.28 -1.56 4.88
C ALA A 643 -14.15 -2.55 4.54
N ALA A 644 -14.43 -3.57 3.73
CA ALA A 644 -13.45 -4.59 3.39
C ALA A 644 -13.63 -5.17 2.00
N LYS A 645 -12.52 -5.35 1.27
CA LYS A 645 -12.50 -5.99 -0.05
C LYS A 645 -11.50 -7.13 -0.12
N THR A 646 -12.00 -8.29 -0.50
CA THR A 646 -11.26 -9.50 -0.87
C THR A 646 -10.57 -9.39 -2.23
N GLY A 647 -9.29 -9.77 -2.29
CA GLY A 647 -8.52 -10.05 -3.48
C GLY A 647 -8.22 -11.55 -3.60
N THR A 648 -8.32 -12.07 -4.82
CA THR A 648 -7.73 -13.35 -5.22
C THR A 648 -7.31 -13.17 -6.66
N SER A 649 -6.07 -13.53 -7.01
CA SER A 649 -5.53 -13.43 -8.36
C SER A 649 -5.80 -14.71 -9.17
N GLU A 650 -5.39 -14.74 -10.44
CA GLU A 650 -5.62 -15.90 -11.32
C GLU A 650 -4.94 -17.14 -10.74
N SER A 651 -5.60 -18.31 -10.85
CA SER A 651 -5.18 -19.56 -10.18
C SER A 651 -4.96 -19.49 -8.66
N ASN A 652 -5.45 -18.46 -7.96
CA ASN A 652 -5.25 -18.26 -6.52
C ASN A 652 -3.75 -18.19 -6.12
N ILE A 653 -2.89 -17.54 -6.92
CA ILE A 653 -1.47 -17.30 -6.54
C ILE A 653 -1.40 -16.35 -5.34
N ASP A 654 -2.13 -15.25 -5.42
CA ASP A 654 -2.34 -14.28 -4.35
C ASP A 654 -3.75 -14.45 -3.77
N SER A 655 -3.85 -14.41 -2.44
CA SER A 655 -5.11 -14.15 -1.76
C SER A 655 -4.91 -13.05 -0.73
N SER A 656 -5.70 -11.98 -0.82
CA SER A 656 -5.53 -10.78 -0.02
C SER A 656 -6.85 -10.22 0.50
N VAL A 657 -6.78 -9.39 1.52
CA VAL A 657 -7.90 -8.56 1.97
C VAL A 657 -7.35 -7.20 2.36
N VAL A 658 -7.95 -6.14 1.82
CA VAL A 658 -7.80 -4.78 2.35
C VAL A 658 -9.03 -4.47 3.18
N ALA A 659 -8.83 -4.05 4.42
CA ALA A 659 -9.87 -3.65 5.37
C ALA A 659 -9.54 -2.25 5.89
N TRP A 660 -10.55 -1.38 5.98
CA TRP A 660 -10.33 0.02 6.35
C TRP A 660 -11.47 0.64 7.16
N THR A 661 -11.08 1.67 7.90
CA THR A 661 -11.91 2.60 8.68
C THR A 661 -11.28 3.99 8.52
N PRO A 662 -11.96 5.11 8.85
CA PRO A 662 -11.35 6.44 8.84
C PRO A 662 -10.13 6.62 9.77
N ASP A 663 -9.87 5.65 10.65
CA ASP A 663 -8.73 5.62 11.58
C ASP A 663 -7.57 4.71 11.10
N MET A 664 -7.82 3.75 10.20
CA MET A 664 -6.84 2.71 9.82
C MET A 664 -7.06 2.15 8.42
N VAL A 665 -5.98 1.78 7.72
CA VAL A 665 -6.03 0.85 6.58
C VAL A 665 -5.10 -0.33 6.87
N THR A 666 -5.60 -1.54 6.69
CA THR A 666 -4.84 -2.80 6.85
C THR A 666 -4.95 -3.62 5.58
N MET A 667 -3.82 -4.10 5.07
CA MET A 667 -3.78 -5.14 4.03
C MET A 667 -3.12 -6.39 4.59
N ALA A 668 -3.77 -7.53 4.41
CA ALA A 668 -3.18 -8.86 4.63
C ALA A 668 -3.15 -9.64 3.31
N TRP A 669 -2.13 -10.48 3.14
CA TRP A 669 -1.88 -11.33 1.97
C TRP A 669 -1.45 -12.73 2.43
N VAL A 670 -1.75 -13.74 1.63
CA VAL A 670 -1.19 -15.10 1.70
C VAL A 670 -0.91 -15.64 0.29
N GLY A 671 0.10 -16.50 0.17
CA GLY A 671 0.55 -17.10 -1.08
C GLY A 671 1.89 -17.81 -0.92
N ASN A 672 2.64 -17.94 -2.02
CA ASN A 672 3.96 -18.59 -2.06
C ASN A 672 4.96 -17.70 -2.83
N ASN A 673 6.20 -17.56 -2.32
CA ASN A 673 7.19 -16.62 -2.89
C ASN A 673 7.66 -16.98 -4.31
N ASN A 674 7.48 -18.22 -4.74
CA ASN A 674 7.77 -18.71 -6.10
C ASN A 674 6.57 -18.63 -7.06
N ASN A 675 5.44 -18.05 -6.63
CA ASN A 675 4.19 -17.96 -7.36
C ASN A 675 3.53 -19.32 -7.70
N GLU A 676 3.84 -20.41 -6.98
CA GLU A 676 3.05 -21.64 -7.13
C GLU A 676 1.60 -21.41 -6.64
N PRO A 677 0.57 -21.78 -7.42
CA PRO A 677 -0.83 -21.68 -7.02
C PRO A 677 -1.13 -22.26 -5.63
N THR A 678 -1.94 -21.54 -4.85
CA THR A 678 -2.61 -22.10 -3.67
C THR A 678 -3.77 -23.00 -4.10
N ASN A 679 -4.45 -23.67 -3.16
CA ASN A 679 -5.51 -24.62 -3.49
C ASN A 679 -6.68 -23.96 -4.25
N PRO A 680 -7.10 -24.49 -5.42
CA PRO A 680 -8.11 -23.86 -6.27
C PRO A 680 -9.53 -23.82 -5.67
N TYR A 681 -9.80 -24.60 -4.61
CA TYR A 681 -11.10 -24.64 -3.94
C TYR A 681 -11.11 -24.00 -2.55
N TYR A 682 -9.95 -23.90 -1.89
CA TYR A 682 -9.83 -23.46 -0.50
C TYR A 682 -8.89 -22.26 -0.29
N GLY A 683 -8.04 -21.91 -1.26
CA GLY A 683 -7.11 -20.78 -1.21
C GLY A 683 -7.74 -19.40 -1.36
N TYR A 684 -9.07 -19.26 -1.27
CA TYR A 684 -9.77 -17.98 -1.36
C TYR A 684 -9.58 -17.13 -0.09
N ALA A 685 -9.38 -15.83 -0.23
CA ALA A 685 -9.05 -14.93 0.88
C ALA A 685 -10.12 -14.86 2.01
N SER A 686 -11.38 -15.21 1.73
CA SER A 686 -12.42 -15.38 2.77
C SER A 686 -12.18 -16.59 3.70
N ILE A 687 -11.37 -17.57 3.26
CA ILE A 687 -11.00 -18.79 3.97
C ILE A 687 -9.60 -18.67 4.61
N VAL A 688 -8.62 -18.18 3.85
CA VAL A 688 -7.18 -18.19 4.23
C VAL A 688 -6.61 -16.87 4.73
N VAL A 689 -7.34 -15.75 4.61
CA VAL A 689 -6.91 -14.41 5.13
C VAL A 689 -7.87 -13.92 6.22
N SER A 690 -9.15 -13.80 5.86
CA SER A 690 -10.18 -13.12 6.68
C SER A 690 -10.31 -13.62 8.12
N PRO A 691 -10.20 -14.94 8.43
CA PRO A 691 -10.34 -15.43 9.81
C PRO A 691 -9.27 -14.89 10.75
N TRP A 692 -7.99 -14.83 10.33
CA TRP A 692 -6.90 -14.36 11.18
C TRP A 692 -6.71 -12.85 11.09
N LEU A 693 -6.95 -12.24 9.93
CA LEU A 693 -7.00 -10.77 9.78
C LEU A 693 -7.99 -10.14 10.76
N ARG A 694 -9.21 -10.71 10.89
CA ARG A 694 -10.21 -10.24 11.85
C ARG A 694 -9.67 -10.21 13.29
N ASP A 695 -8.93 -11.23 13.69
CA ASP A 695 -8.47 -11.38 15.07
C ASP A 695 -7.18 -10.57 15.33
N TYR A 696 -6.33 -10.38 14.31
CA TYR A 696 -5.28 -9.35 14.28
C TYR A 696 -5.85 -7.93 14.46
N LEU A 697 -6.84 -7.56 13.65
CA LEU A 697 -7.51 -6.26 13.70
C LEU A 697 -8.13 -5.97 15.08
N ARG A 698 -8.69 -7.00 15.73
CA ARG A 698 -9.22 -6.91 17.09
C ARG A 698 -8.13 -6.65 18.14
N GLU A 699 -6.96 -7.27 17.98
CA GLU A 699 -5.86 -7.15 18.93
C GLU A 699 -5.15 -5.80 18.83
N ILE A 700 -4.78 -5.34 17.62
CA ILE A 700 -4.28 -3.97 17.41
C ILE A 700 -5.37 -2.92 17.71
N GLY A 701 -6.63 -3.29 17.57
CA GLY A 701 -7.81 -2.43 17.73
C GLY A 701 -8.08 -1.90 19.14
N GLY A 702 -7.27 -2.31 20.13
CA GLY A 702 -7.21 -1.71 21.47
C GLY A 702 -6.12 -0.63 21.64
N SER A 703 -5.18 -0.51 20.71
CA SER A 703 -4.10 0.49 20.73
C SER A 703 -4.63 1.92 20.65
N GLU A 704 -3.85 2.87 21.17
CA GLU A 704 -4.23 4.29 21.27
C GLU A 704 -4.64 4.92 19.94
N TYR A 705 -3.94 4.57 18.84
CA TYR A 705 -4.20 5.05 17.48
C TYR A 705 -5.64 4.80 16.99
N PHE A 706 -6.27 3.71 17.45
CA PHE A 706 -7.55 3.26 16.90
C PHE A 706 -8.72 3.36 17.88
N GLN A 707 -8.56 3.95 19.08
CA GLN A 707 -9.63 3.98 20.08
C GLN A 707 -10.83 4.85 19.69
N ALA A 708 -10.67 5.78 18.75
CA ALA A 708 -11.70 6.74 18.33
C ALA A 708 -12.97 6.09 17.75
N ARG A 709 -12.82 5.00 16.98
CA ARG A 709 -13.92 4.28 16.29
C ARG A 709 -14.68 5.21 15.33
N THR A 710 -13.96 6.08 14.63
CA THR A 710 -14.55 7.10 13.75
C THR A 710 -15.46 6.44 12.70
N PRO A 711 -16.76 6.78 12.62
CA PRO A 711 -17.66 6.24 11.61
C PRO A 711 -17.38 6.88 10.25
N PHE A 712 -17.81 6.24 9.16
CA PHE A 712 -17.79 6.89 7.85
C PHE A 712 -18.84 8.01 7.81
N GLU A 713 -18.43 9.25 8.07
CA GLU A 713 -19.33 10.41 8.03
C GLU A 713 -20.01 10.55 6.67
N ARG A 714 -21.27 11.02 6.65
CA ARG A 714 -22.01 11.19 5.39
C ARG A 714 -21.78 12.61 4.83
N PRO A 715 -21.09 12.75 3.68
CA PRO A 715 -20.82 14.05 3.09
C PRO A 715 -22.08 14.70 2.52
N GLY A 716 -21.96 16.00 2.20
CA GLY A 716 -22.99 16.76 1.52
C GLY A 716 -23.41 16.13 0.19
N PHE A 717 -24.66 16.39 -0.21
CA PHE A 717 -25.31 15.87 -1.41
C PHE A 717 -25.60 14.36 -1.45
N ILE A 718 -25.40 13.59 -0.37
CA ILE A 718 -25.86 12.20 -0.30
C ILE A 718 -27.31 12.08 0.19
N THR A 719 -28.14 11.38 -0.59
CA THR A 719 -29.57 11.11 -0.31
C THR A 719 -29.90 9.62 -0.43
N ARG A 720 -31.05 9.19 0.12
CA ARG A 720 -31.69 7.92 -0.28
C ARG A 720 -32.57 8.17 -1.50
N GLY A 721 -32.52 7.29 -2.50
CA GLY A 721 -33.33 7.40 -3.72
C GLY A 721 -33.39 6.08 -4.48
N GLY A 722 -34.01 6.06 -5.65
CA GLY A 722 -34.05 4.88 -6.53
C GLY A 722 -35.07 3.81 -6.15
N GLY A 723 -35.02 2.66 -6.82
CA GLY A 723 -35.94 1.53 -6.63
C GLY A 723 -37.37 1.76 -7.16
N SER A 724 -37.58 2.79 -7.97
CA SER A 724 -38.89 3.20 -8.50
C SER A 724 -38.82 3.57 -9.98
N CYS A 725 -39.96 3.54 -10.65
CA CYS A 725 -40.10 3.89 -12.07
C CYS A 725 -41.02 5.10 -12.26
N ASN A 726 -40.69 5.97 -13.22
CA ASN A 726 -41.51 7.13 -13.57
C ASN A 726 -42.73 6.75 -14.43
N SER A 727 -43.54 7.75 -14.81
CA SER A 727 -44.74 7.58 -15.66
C SER A 727 -44.46 6.95 -17.03
N ASP A 728 -43.24 7.12 -17.54
CA ASP A 728 -42.79 6.58 -18.83
C ASP A 728 -42.18 5.17 -18.67
N GLY A 729 -42.27 4.60 -17.45
CA GLY A 729 -41.77 3.29 -17.10
C GLY A 729 -40.25 3.21 -16.91
N GLN A 730 -39.54 4.34 -16.94
CA GLN A 730 -38.09 4.40 -16.74
C GLN A 730 -37.77 4.20 -15.25
N CYS A 731 -37.02 3.14 -14.93
CA CYS A 731 -36.71 2.74 -13.56
C CYS A 731 -35.28 3.14 -13.19
N ILE A 732 -35.16 3.91 -12.10
CA ILE A 732 -33.87 4.31 -11.54
C ILE A 732 -33.40 3.21 -10.57
N GLY A 733 -32.70 2.23 -11.12
CA GLY A 733 -32.19 1.07 -10.40
C GLY A 733 -33.23 0.01 -10.02
N LEU A 734 -32.84 -0.88 -9.10
CA LEU A 734 -33.62 -2.03 -8.64
C LEU A 734 -34.15 -1.86 -7.22
N GLU A 735 -33.38 -1.24 -6.33
CA GLU A 735 -33.72 -1.04 -4.92
C GLU A 735 -33.31 0.37 -4.47
N SER A 736 -33.94 0.90 -3.41
CA SER A 736 -33.56 2.21 -2.90
C SER A 736 -32.28 2.14 -2.06
N ASP A 737 -31.28 2.95 -2.41
CA ASP A 737 -30.00 3.00 -1.70
C ASP A 737 -29.47 4.44 -1.62
N TRP A 738 -28.24 4.63 -1.13
CA TRP A 738 -27.54 5.91 -1.14
C TRP A 738 -27.20 6.34 -2.57
N MET A 739 -27.37 7.62 -2.87
CA MET A 739 -27.17 8.24 -4.20
C MET A 739 -26.60 9.67 -4.05
N ILE A 740 -25.90 10.15 -5.07
CA ILE A 740 -25.46 11.56 -5.14
C ILE A 740 -26.59 12.41 -5.75
N SER A 741 -27.20 13.26 -4.94
CA SER A 741 -28.45 13.98 -5.24
C SER A 741 -28.43 14.97 -6.41
N ASN A 742 -27.25 15.38 -6.89
CA ASN A 742 -27.08 16.27 -8.04
C ASN A 742 -26.68 15.54 -9.34
N ILE A 743 -26.75 14.20 -9.37
CA ILE A 743 -26.49 13.38 -10.55
C ILE A 743 -27.81 12.93 -11.19
N ASP A 744 -27.95 13.12 -12.50
CA ASP A 744 -29.01 12.54 -13.33
C ASP A 744 -28.65 11.09 -13.70
N TYR A 745 -29.10 10.14 -12.88
CA TYR A 745 -28.79 8.72 -13.05
C TYR A 745 -29.58 8.10 -14.22
N LYS A 746 -28.90 7.29 -15.03
CA LYS A 746 -29.49 6.67 -16.22
C LYS A 746 -30.42 5.52 -15.85
N SER A 747 -31.64 5.54 -16.39
CA SER A 747 -32.58 4.42 -16.31
C SER A 747 -32.10 3.21 -17.13
N TYR A 748 -31.47 2.23 -16.50
CA TYR A 748 -31.06 0.99 -17.16
C TYR A 748 -32.17 -0.05 -17.34
N ILE A 749 -33.30 0.09 -16.64
CA ILE A 749 -34.50 -0.75 -16.83
C ILE A 749 -35.65 0.14 -17.29
N THR A 750 -36.33 -0.24 -18.36
CA THR A 750 -37.60 0.38 -18.77
C THR A 750 -38.71 -0.67 -18.69
N GLN A 751 -39.69 -0.45 -17.82
CA GLN A 751 -40.92 -1.22 -17.79
C GLN A 751 -41.87 -0.69 -18.86
N LYS A 752 -42.34 -1.58 -19.74
CA LYS A 752 -43.39 -1.27 -20.71
C LYS A 752 -44.59 -2.15 -20.47
N GLU A 753 -45.70 -1.54 -20.09
CA GLU A 753 -46.99 -2.23 -20.04
C GLU A 753 -47.61 -2.28 -21.43
N VAL A 754 -48.07 -3.47 -21.84
CA VAL A 754 -48.91 -3.65 -23.03
C VAL A 754 -50.05 -4.61 -22.70
N TYR A 755 -51.14 -4.52 -23.46
CA TYR A 755 -52.17 -5.55 -23.42
C TYR A 755 -51.76 -6.70 -24.35
N VAL A 756 -51.76 -7.92 -23.81
CA VAL A 756 -51.57 -9.16 -24.56
C VAL A 756 -52.84 -9.99 -24.48
N CYS A 757 -53.06 -10.90 -25.42
CA CYS A 757 -54.27 -11.72 -25.43
C CYS A 757 -54.25 -12.75 -24.29
N SER A 758 -55.40 -13.02 -23.68
CA SER A 758 -55.49 -13.81 -22.44
C SER A 758 -55.00 -15.26 -22.62
N ASP A 759 -55.22 -15.81 -23.82
CA ASP A 759 -54.78 -17.13 -24.30
C ASP A 759 -53.40 -17.07 -24.98
N GLN A 760 -53.12 -16.01 -25.74
CA GLN A 760 -51.89 -15.77 -26.51
C GLN A 760 -51.06 -14.63 -25.88
N GLN A 761 -50.53 -14.87 -24.67
CA GLN A 761 -49.81 -13.85 -23.87
C GLN A 761 -48.41 -13.49 -24.39
N ASP A 762 -48.01 -14.08 -25.51
CA ASP A 762 -46.85 -13.79 -26.34
C ASP A 762 -47.18 -12.83 -27.51
N LYS A 763 -48.45 -12.42 -27.66
CA LYS A 763 -48.94 -11.55 -28.75
C LYS A 763 -49.77 -10.37 -28.25
N LEU A 764 -49.70 -9.25 -28.95
CA LEU A 764 -50.44 -8.02 -28.64
C LEU A 764 -51.95 -8.22 -28.82
N ALA A 765 -52.72 -7.64 -27.89
CA ALA A 765 -54.15 -7.44 -28.05
C ALA A 765 -54.46 -6.21 -28.91
N ARG A 766 -55.52 -6.27 -29.71
CA ARG A 766 -56.08 -5.12 -30.43
C ARG A 766 -57.11 -4.41 -29.54
N ASP A 767 -57.46 -3.17 -29.85
CA ASP A 767 -58.46 -2.39 -29.10
C ASP A 767 -59.78 -3.15 -28.84
N ILE A 768 -60.24 -3.94 -29.82
CA ILE A 768 -61.42 -4.80 -29.72
C ILE A 768 -61.24 -5.96 -28.73
N ASP A 769 -60.05 -6.54 -28.63
CA ASP A 769 -59.75 -7.67 -27.74
C ASP A 769 -59.73 -7.22 -26.28
N ILE A 770 -59.25 -6.00 -26.04
CA ILE A 770 -59.28 -5.33 -24.73
C ILE A 770 -60.73 -5.07 -24.32
N ALA A 771 -61.56 -4.50 -25.21
CA ALA A 771 -62.96 -4.18 -24.92
C ALA A 771 -63.85 -5.43 -24.73
N LEU A 772 -63.53 -6.55 -25.39
CA LEU A 772 -64.20 -7.84 -25.18
C LEU A 772 -63.73 -8.57 -23.90
N GLY A 773 -62.77 -8.03 -23.15
CA GLY A 773 -62.22 -8.68 -21.95
C GLY A 773 -61.29 -9.88 -22.25
N LEU A 774 -60.81 -9.99 -23.49
CA LEU A 774 -59.96 -11.07 -24.00
C LEU A 774 -58.46 -10.73 -23.93
N ALA A 775 -58.12 -9.66 -23.22
CA ALA A 775 -56.76 -9.18 -23.04
C ALA A 775 -56.40 -9.04 -21.57
N VAL A 776 -55.16 -9.37 -21.23
CA VAL A 776 -54.55 -9.13 -19.92
C VAL A 776 -53.47 -8.05 -20.06
N LYS A 777 -53.46 -7.10 -19.13
CA LYS A 777 -52.38 -6.10 -19.04
C LYS A 777 -51.13 -6.80 -18.51
N LYS A 778 -50.01 -6.69 -19.22
CA LYS A 778 -48.76 -7.39 -18.91
C LYS A 778 -47.57 -6.44 -19.00
N THR A 779 -46.77 -6.43 -17.93
CA THR A 779 -45.57 -5.60 -17.82
C THR A 779 -44.35 -6.35 -18.32
N PHE A 780 -43.64 -5.73 -19.27
CA PHE A 780 -42.39 -6.23 -19.83
C PHE A 780 -41.22 -5.37 -19.38
N LYS A 781 -40.03 -5.96 -19.18
CA LYS A 781 -38.80 -5.23 -18.85
C LYS A 781 -37.85 -5.21 -20.04
N GLN A 782 -37.41 -4.01 -20.42
CA GLN A 782 -36.29 -3.79 -21.35
C GLN A 782 -35.06 -3.40 -20.54
N TYR A 783 -33.91 -4.02 -20.83
CA TYR A 783 -32.65 -3.81 -20.09
C TYR A 783 -31.61 -3.12 -20.98
N ARG A 784 -30.88 -2.17 -20.41
CA ARG A 784 -29.78 -1.46 -21.06
C ARG A 784 -28.45 -1.78 -20.36
N MET A 785 -27.39 -1.93 -21.13
CA MET A 785 -26.04 -2.15 -20.62
C MET A 785 -25.42 -0.81 -20.18
N PRO A 786 -24.79 -0.72 -18.99
CA PRO A 786 -24.04 0.46 -18.56
C PRO A 786 -22.93 0.87 -19.54
N ALA A 787 -22.30 -0.10 -20.20
CA ALA A 787 -21.45 0.06 -21.37
C ALA A 787 -22.26 -0.13 -22.69
N PRO A 788 -22.65 0.93 -23.41
CA PRO A 788 -23.56 0.80 -24.57
C PRO A 788 -22.97 0.03 -25.75
N THR A 789 -21.63 0.03 -25.87
CA THR A 789 -20.86 -0.77 -26.84
C THR A 789 -21.13 -2.28 -26.71
N TRP A 790 -21.51 -2.76 -25.53
CA TRP A 790 -21.70 -4.17 -25.18
C TRP A 790 -23.18 -4.56 -25.06
N GLN A 791 -24.13 -3.69 -25.44
CA GLN A 791 -25.58 -3.95 -25.39
C GLN A 791 -25.99 -5.28 -26.06
N SER A 792 -25.36 -5.64 -27.18
CA SER A 792 -25.68 -6.87 -27.94
C SER A 792 -25.45 -8.17 -27.14
N PHE A 793 -24.53 -8.17 -26.17
CA PHE A 793 -24.32 -9.31 -25.27
C PHE A 793 -25.47 -9.43 -24.26
N LEU A 794 -25.96 -8.31 -23.74
CA LEU A 794 -27.14 -8.27 -22.86
C LEU A 794 -28.39 -8.67 -23.64
N ASP A 795 -28.61 -8.15 -24.85
CA ASP A 795 -29.74 -8.51 -25.71
C ASP A 795 -29.76 -10.03 -26.00
N ALA A 796 -28.61 -10.61 -26.35
CA ALA A 796 -28.48 -12.04 -26.61
C ALA A 796 -28.71 -12.90 -25.36
N PHE A 797 -28.29 -12.43 -24.18
CA PHE A 797 -28.57 -13.11 -22.91
C PHE A 797 -30.06 -13.02 -22.55
N VAL A 798 -30.67 -11.84 -22.68
CA VAL A 798 -32.08 -11.58 -22.36
C VAL A 798 -33.00 -12.38 -23.29
N ALA A 799 -32.73 -12.39 -24.60
CA ALA A 799 -33.49 -13.17 -25.58
C ALA A 799 -33.44 -14.68 -25.34
N LYS A 800 -32.38 -15.19 -24.69
CA LYS A 800 -32.21 -16.60 -24.36
C LYS A 800 -32.75 -16.99 -22.98
N ASN A 801 -32.65 -16.12 -21.98
CA ASN A 801 -32.86 -16.48 -20.57
C ASN A 801 -33.91 -15.62 -19.83
N GLY A 802 -34.29 -14.44 -20.34
CA GLY A 802 -35.12 -13.45 -19.61
C GLY A 802 -36.62 -13.78 -19.48
N GLY A 803 -37.04 -15.00 -19.83
CA GLY A 803 -38.42 -15.47 -19.74
C GLY A 803 -39.45 -14.68 -20.57
N ASN A 804 -40.72 -15.02 -20.38
CA ASN A 804 -41.85 -14.55 -21.22
C ASN A 804 -42.22 -13.06 -21.05
N ASN A 805 -41.42 -12.29 -20.28
CA ASN A 805 -41.68 -10.89 -19.93
C ASN A 805 -40.51 -9.94 -20.30
N SER A 806 -39.44 -10.41 -20.96
CA SER A 806 -38.30 -9.53 -21.33
C SER A 806 -38.25 -9.12 -22.80
N ALA A 807 -39.16 -9.62 -23.64
CA ALA A 807 -39.35 -9.18 -25.02
C ALA A 807 -40.82 -8.74 -25.21
N VAL A 808 -41.02 -7.47 -25.58
CA VAL A 808 -42.36 -6.92 -25.87
C VAL A 808 -42.85 -7.51 -27.20
N PRO A 809 -44.05 -8.12 -27.26
CA PRO A 809 -44.61 -8.63 -28.50
C PRO A 809 -44.74 -7.59 -29.61
N THR A 810 -44.51 -8.02 -30.85
CA THR A 810 -44.63 -7.20 -32.07
C THR A 810 -45.76 -7.67 -32.99
N GLU A 811 -46.16 -8.94 -32.89
CA GLU A 811 -47.32 -9.50 -33.57
C GLU A 811 -48.60 -9.31 -32.74
N TYR A 812 -49.73 -9.11 -33.42
CA TYR A 812 -51.05 -9.18 -32.79
C TYR A 812 -51.56 -10.63 -32.75
N CYS A 813 -52.36 -10.95 -31.75
CA CYS A 813 -52.97 -12.28 -31.62
C CYS A 813 -54.05 -12.53 -32.68
N ASP A 814 -54.38 -13.80 -32.86
CA ASP A 814 -55.47 -14.26 -33.71
C ASP A 814 -56.47 -15.06 -32.87
N ILE A 815 -57.49 -14.38 -32.37
CA ILE A 815 -58.61 -14.93 -31.60
C ILE A 815 -59.80 -15.12 -32.53
N ASP A 816 -60.44 -16.29 -32.48
CA ASP A 816 -61.80 -16.44 -32.99
C ASP A 816 -62.77 -15.69 -32.06
N ARG A 817 -63.33 -14.60 -32.57
CA ARG A 817 -64.25 -13.73 -31.82
C ARG A 817 -65.72 -14.15 -32.00
N SER A 818 -66.00 -15.18 -32.80
CA SER A 818 -67.36 -15.59 -33.13
C SER A 818 -68.15 -16.01 -31.89
N GLY A 819 -69.34 -15.44 -31.73
CA GLY A 819 -70.22 -15.67 -30.58
C GLY A 819 -69.86 -14.91 -29.29
N LEU A 820 -68.74 -14.16 -29.23
CA LEU A 820 -68.33 -13.43 -28.02
C LEU A 820 -69.02 -12.07 -27.86
N SER A 821 -69.32 -11.39 -28.98
CA SER A 821 -70.34 -10.34 -29.04
C SER A 821 -71.34 -10.70 -30.14
N ASN A 822 -72.61 -10.39 -29.91
CA ASN A 822 -73.63 -10.50 -30.95
C ASN A 822 -73.67 -9.26 -31.87
N GLY A 823 -73.15 -8.10 -31.46
CA GLY A 823 -73.27 -6.83 -32.19
C GLY A 823 -71.98 -5.99 -32.17
N PRO A 824 -72.08 -4.68 -32.48
CA PRO A 824 -70.92 -3.79 -32.46
C PRO A 824 -70.40 -3.54 -31.03
N VAL A 825 -69.16 -3.05 -30.93
CA VAL A 825 -68.48 -2.71 -29.67
C VAL A 825 -67.74 -1.38 -29.87
N ILE A 826 -68.05 -0.36 -29.07
CA ILE A 826 -67.36 0.93 -29.06
C ILE A 826 -66.16 0.84 -28.13
N THR A 827 -64.94 1.02 -28.65
CA THR A 827 -63.69 0.89 -27.89
C THR A 827 -63.09 2.23 -27.48
N TYR A 828 -63.48 3.31 -28.16
CA TYR A 828 -63.09 4.68 -27.85
C TYR A 828 -64.20 5.63 -28.29
N GLY A 829 -64.52 6.60 -27.45
CA GLY A 829 -65.44 7.71 -27.74
C GLY A 829 -64.94 8.96 -27.04
N ASN A 830 -64.95 10.09 -27.76
CA ASN A 830 -64.56 11.39 -27.23
C ASN A 830 -65.39 12.47 -27.94
N ILE A 831 -65.99 13.36 -27.14
CA ILE A 831 -67.01 14.30 -27.59
C ILE A 831 -66.55 15.73 -27.29
N SER A 832 -65.93 16.35 -28.30
CA SER A 832 -65.49 17.74 -28.26
C SER A 832 -66.52 18.69 -28.87
N ALA A 833 -66.46 19.99 -28.57
CA ALA A 833 -67.41 20.97 -29.10
C ALA A 833 -66.90 22.42 -29.05
N ASP A 834 -67.23 23.21 -30.08
CA ASP A 834 -67.10 24.67 -30.11
C ASP A 834 -68.50 25.33 -30.04
N THR A 835 -68.57 26.67 -30.11
CA THR A 835 -69.83 27.45 -30.15
C THR A 835 -70.94 26.96 -31.09
N ASN A 836 -70.59 26.30 -32.20
CA ASN A 836 -71.44 25.96 -33.33
C ASN A 836 -71.23 24.53 -33.87
N THR A 837 -70.25 23.78 -33.37
CA THR A 837 -69.85 22.44 -33.86
C THR A 837 -69.73 21.44 -32.71
N LEU A 838 -70.31 20.25 -32.86
CA LEU A 838 -69.94 19.06 -32.09
C LEU A 838 -68.93 18.24 -32.90
N SER A 839 -67.79 17.90 -32.31
CA SER A 839 -66.69 17.14 -32.92
C SER A 839 -66.53 15.82 -32.19
N VAL A 840 -67.04 14.74 -32.78
CA VAL A 840 -67.00 13.38 -32.23
C VAL A 840 -65.84 12.62 -32.85
N SER A 841 -65.01 12.04 -32.00
CA SER A 841 -63.93 11.11 -32.36
C SER A 841 -64.27 9.75 -31.75
N MET A 842 -64.27 8.68 -32.54
CA MET A 842 -64.57 7.34 -32.02
C MET A 842 -63.90 6.20 -32.77
N LYS A 843 -63.86 5.04 -32.10
CA LYS A 843 -63.61 3.72 -32.66
C LYS A 843 -64.75 2.77 -32.28
N ALA A 844 -65.32 2.08 -33.26
CA ALA A 844 -66.25 0.98 -33.08
C ALA A 844 -65.88 -0.19 -34.01
N TYR A 845 -66.11 -1.41 -33.56
CA TYR A 845 -65.83 -2.64 -34.30
C TYR A 845 -67.06 -3.54 -34.29
N SER A 846 -67.33 -4.23 -35.40
CA SER A 846 -68.36 -5.27 -35.46
C SER A 846 -67.73 -6.65 -35.56
N VAL A 847 -68.19 -7.58 -34.70
CA VAL A 847 -67.63 -8.94 -34.59
C VAL A 847 -68.23 -9.92 -35.60
N SER A 848 -69.52 -9.79 -35.93
CA SER A 848 -70.24 -10.72 -36.84
C SER A 848 -70.62 -10.13 -38.20
N SER A 849 -70.53 -8.81 -38.34
CA SER A 849 -71.09 -8.04 -39.47
C SER A 849 -70.21 -6.82 -39.78
N GLN A 850 -70.73 -5.76 -40.42
CA GLN A 850 -70.03 -4.47 -40.56
C GLN A 850 -70.76 -3.37 -39.79
N ILE A 851 -70.03 -2.32 -39.36
CA ILE A 851 -70.67 -1.08 -38.88
C ILE A 851 -71.38 -0.43 -40.08
N ASP A 852 -72.68 -0.19 -39.95
CA ASP A 852 -73.55 0.40 -40.98
C ASP A 852 -73.63 1.93 -40.81
N TYR A 853 -73.98 2.40 -39.62
CA TYR A 853 -73.93 3.81 -39.27
C TYR A 853 -73.72 4.03 -37.77
N VAL A 854 -73.20 5.22 -37.47
CA VAL A 854 -73.11 5.77 -36.13
C VAL A 854 -74.08 6.94 -36.03
N ASP A 855 -74.93 6.92 -35.01
CA ASP A 855 -75.77 8.05 -34.64
C ASP A 855 -75.17 8.81 -33.46
N VAL A 856 -75.41 10.11 -33.43
CA VAL A 856 -75.14 10.95 -32.25
C VAL A 856 -76.44 11.59 -31.82
N ILE A 857 -76.76 11.43 -30.55
CA ILE A 857 -77.97 11.88 -29.87
C ILE A 857 -77.55 12.88 -28.81
N MET A 858 -78.20 14.05 -28.75
CA MET A 858 -77.98 15.06 -27.72
C MET A 858 -79.29 15.34 -26.99
N ASP A 859 -79.30 15.24 -25.66
CA ASP A 859 -80.48 15.39 -24.81
C ASP A 859 -81.71 14.64 -25.37
N GLY A 860 -81.50 13.38 -25.76
CA GLY A 860 -82.52 12.48 -26.32
C GLY A 860 -82.87 12.68 -27.81
N ASN A 861 -82.32 13.70 -28.47
CA ASN A 861 -82.62 14.03 -29.87
C ASN A 861 -81.46 13.64 -30.80
N LYS A 862 -81.71 12.93 -31.90
CA LYS A 862 -80.68 12.60 -32.90
C LYS A 862 -80.19 13.88 -33.61
N VAL A 863 -78.93 14.25 -33.39
CA VAL A 863 -78.30 15.47 -33.95
C VAL A 863 -77.45 15.21 -35.18
N GLY A 864 -77.03 13.96 -35.41
CA GLY A 864 -76.33 13.58 -36.62
C GLY A 864 -76.26 12.07 -36.81
N SER A 865 -75.79 11.66 -37.99
CA SER A 865 -75.51 10.26 -38.33
C SER A 865 -74.37 10.23 -39.35
N VAL A 866 -73.50 9.22 -39.26
CA VAL A 866 -72.38 8.99 -40.17
C VAL A 866 -72.37 7.52 -40.57
N THR A 867 -72.58 7.26 -41.86
CA THR A 867 -72.51 5.91 -42.41
C THR A 867 -71.07 5.38 -42.50
N SER A 868 -70.99 4.07 -42.46
CA SER A 868 -69.81 3.23 -42.55
C SER A 868 -70.05 2.15 -43.63
N GLY A 869 -69.06 1.32 -43.88
CA GLY A 869 -69.10 0.21 -44.86
C GLY A 869 -67.93 -0.75 -44.67
N PHE A 870 -67.49 -0.88 -43.42
CA PHE A 870 -66.31 -1.65 -43.00
C PHE A 870 -66.57 -2.28 -41.61
N PRO A 871 -65.93 -3.43 -41.28
CA PRO A 871 -66.00 -4.02 -39.94
C PRO A 871 -65.45 -3.09 -38.84
N ASP A 872 -64.41 -2.33 -39.19
CA ASP A 872 -63.70 -1.40 -38.31
C ASP A 872 -64.11 0.04 -38.69
N PHE A 873 -64.73 0.77 -37.76
CA PHE A 873 -65.06 2.19 -37.92
C PHE A 873 -64.26 3.05 -36.95
N SER A 874 -63.18 3.66 -37.45
CA SER A 874 -62.38 4.66 -36.72
C SER A 874 -62.49 6.00 -37.45
N LYS A 875 -63.15 6.99 -36.86
CA LYS A 875 -63.44 8.25 -37.57
C LYS A 875 -63.70 9.44 -36.65
N ASP A 876 -63.11 10.57 -37.02
CA ASP A 876 -63.45 11.90 -36.50
C ASP A 876 -64.49 12.56 -37.41
N PHE A 877 -65.54 13.14 -36.84
CA PHE A 877 -66.59 13.80 -37.60
C PHE A 877 -67.26 14.97 -36.87
N ASN A 878 -67.59 16.02 -37.63
CA ASN A 878 -68.05 17.30 -37.09
C ASN A 878 -69.50 17.59 -37.49
N ILE A 879 -70.40 17.56 -36.52
CA ILE A 879 -71.81 17.97 -36.64
C ILE A 879 -71.89 19.49 -36.44
N LYS A 880 -72.03 20.23 -37.54
CA LYS A 880 -72.08 21.70 -37.56
C LYS A 880 -73.52 22.22 -37.47
N LYS A 881 -73.67 23.46 -36.98
CA LYS A 881 -74.93 24.20 -36.77
C LYS A 881 -75.68 23.80 -35.49
N TYR A 882 -74.97 23.57 -34.38
CA TYR A 882 -75.59 23.40 -33.07
C TYR A 882 -75.28 24.61 -32.18
N ASN A 883 -76.31 25.42 -31.88
CA ASN A 883 -76.16 26.64 -31.08
C ASN A 883 -76.08 26.28 -29.59
N PHE A 884 -74.87 26.10 -29.06
CA PHE A 884 -74.69 25.80 -27.64
C PHE A 884 -74.88 27.05 -26.76
N THR A 885 -75.58 26.88 -25.65
CA THR A 885 -75.72 27.91 -24.61
C THR A 885 -74.59 27.74 -23.60
N SER A 886 -73.81 28.79 -23.34
CA SER A 886 -72.69 28.70 -22.41
C SER A 886 -73.17 28.43 -20.98
N GLY A 887 -72.46 27.55 -20.27
CA GLY A 887 -72.82 27.10 -18.92
C GLY A 887 -73.95 26.06 -18.86
N GLN A 888 -74.65 25.78 -19.97
CA GLN A 888 -75.57 24.65 -20.04
C GLN A 888 -74.80 23.33 -20.21
N ALA A 889 -75.21 22.32 -19.46
CA ALA A 889 -74.77 20.94 -19.67
C ALA A 889 -75.68 20.22 -20.68
N TYR A 890 -75.07 19.50 -21.61
CA TYR A 890 -75.73 18.68 -22.62
C TYR A 890 -75.30 17.22 -22.43
N SER A 891 -76.24 16.29 -22.37
CA SER A 891 -75.97 14.86 -22.47
C SER A 891 -75.78 14.47 -23.93
N VAL A 892 -74.77 13.65 -24.23
CA VAL A 892 -74.47 13.20 -25.59
C VAL A 892 -74.25 11.69 -25.61
N ARG A 893 -75.09 10.98 -26.35
CA ARG A 893 -74.99 9.54 -26.58
C ARG A 893 -74.58 9.28 -28.02
N ILE A 894 -73.47 8.58 -28.22
CA ILE A 894 -73.12 7.95 -29.48
C ILE A 894 -73.75 6.56 -29.50
N ILE A 895 -74.33 6.14 -30.62
CA ILE A 895 -74.77 4.74 -30.83
C ILE A 895 -74.19 4.25 -32.15
N ALA A 896 -73.40 3.18 -32.11
CA ALA A 896 -72.95 2.47 -33.31
C ALA A 896 -73.93 1.34 -33.64
N TYR A 897 -74.31 1.21 -34.91
CA TYR A 897 -75.17 0.14 -35.42
C TYR A 897 -74.42 -0.73 -36.43
N ASP A 898 -74.67 -2.04 -36.41
CA ASP A 898 -74.21 -2.98 -37.43
C ASP A 898 -75.27 -3.22 -38.53
N LEU A 899 -74.87 -3.84 -39.65
CA LEU A 899 -75.78 -4.23 -40.75
C LEU A 899 -76.84 -5.27 -40.34
N ASP A 900 -76.68 -5.91 -39.16
CA ASP A 900 -77.66 -6.84 -38.60
C ASP A 900 -78.72 -6.09 -37.76
N GLY A 901 -78.61 -4.76 -37.63
CA GLY A 901 -79.54 -3.89 -36.91
C GLY A 901 -79.32 -3.84 -35.39
N LYS A 902 -78.19 -4.35 -34.90
CA LYS A 902 -77.83 -4.37 -33.47
C LYS A 902 -76.94 -3.17 -33.15
N SER A 903 -76.84 -2.83 -31.86
CA SER A 903 -76.16 -1.59 -31.45
C SER A 903 -75.47 -1.67 -30.09
N ASP A 904 -74.47 -0.80 -29.94
CA ASP A 904 -73.78 -0.46 -28.69
C ASP A 904 -73.67 1.07 -28.56
N SER A 905 -73.53 1.60 -27.35
CA SER A 905 -73.66 3.04 -27.08
C SER A 905 -72.70 3.58 -26.03
N PHE A 906 -72.09 4.74 -26.34
CA PHE A 906 -71.19 5.49 -25.46
C PHE A 906 -71.84 6.80 -25.01
N ASP A 907 -71.88 7.05 -23.70
CA ASP A 907 -72.50 8.22 -23.09
C ASP A 907 -71.45 9.20 -22.51
N ASP A 908 -71.57 10.49 -22.87
CA ASP A 908 -70.78 11.61 -22.34
C ASP A 908 -71.71 12.77 -21.95
N LYS A 909 -71.15 13.81 -21.31
CA LYS A 909 -71.80 15.07 -20.99
C LYS A 909 -70.84 16.24 -21.20
N ILE A 910 -71.26 17.26 -21.93
CA ILE A 910 -70.44 18.43 -22.29
C ILE A 910 -71.03 19.74 -21.77
N ILE A 911 -70.17 20.70 -21.42
CA ILE A 911 -70.51 22.08 -21.07
C ILE A 911 -69.66 23.01 -21.95
N ILE A 912 -70.21 24.14 -22.38
CA ILE A 912 -69.50 25.10 -23.26
C ILE A 912 -69.16 26.38 -22.50
N GLY A 913 -67.89 26.81 -22.56
CA GLY A 913 -67.41 28.03 -21.90
C GLY A 913 -67.68 29.31 -22.71
N ASN A 914 -67.67 30.46 -22.02
CA ASN A 914 -67.96 31.78 -22.62
C ASN A 914 -66.96 32.21 -23.72
N SER A 915 -65.82 31.52 -23.85
CA SER A 915 -64.79 31.74 -24.87
C SER A 915 -64.90 30.81 -26.09
N GLY A 916 -65.92 29.95 -26.17
CA GLY A 916 -66.15 29.06 -27.31
C GLY A 916 -65.28 27.80 -27.36
N SER A 917 -64.42 27.61 -26.35
CA SER A 917 -63.73 26.35 -26.05
C SER A 917 -64.48 25.54 -24.98
N GLN A 918 -64.27 24.22 -24.98
CA GLN A 918 -64.99 23.28 -24.11
C GLN A 918 -64.76 23.45 -22.60
N GLN A 919 -65.74 22.95 -21.85
CA GLN A 919 -65.52 22.19 -20.62
C GLN A 919 -66.27 20.84 -20.72
N GLY A 920 -65.65 19.81 -21.30
CA GLY A 920 -66.22 18.45 -21.29
C GLY A 920 -66.26 17.92 -19.86
N SER A 921 -67.39 17.41 -19.38
CA SER A 921 -67.51 17.01 -17.96
C SER A 921 -66.76 15.72 -17.62
N ASN A 922 -66.39 14.93 -18.64
CA ASN A 922 -65.46 13.82 -18.53
C ASN A 922 -63.97 14.24 -18.37
N ASN A 923 -63.63 15.54 -18.36
CA ASN A 923 -62.26 16.06 -18.16
C ASN A 923 -62.04 16.79 -16.82
N LEU A 924 -62.67 16.33 -15.74
CA LEU A 924 -62.20 16.55 -14.37
C LEU A 924 -61.44 15.33 -13.84
N SER A 925 -60.42 14.92 -14.58
CA SER A 925 -59.42 13.93 -14.15
C SER A 925 -58.52 14.54 -13.07
N PHE A 926 -58.98 14.48 -11.82
CA PHE A 926 -58.14 14.66 -10.63
C PHE A 926 -57.19 13.46 -10.46
N THR A 927 -56.30 13.25 -11.43
CA THR A 927 -55.26 12.24 -11.38
C THR A 927 -54.29 12.60 -10.26
N PHE A 928 -54.27 11.80 -9.21
CA PHE A 928 -53.25 11.93 -8.16
C PHE A 928 -51.91 11.47 -8.75
N LEU A 929 -51.07 12.41 -9.15
CA LEU A 929 -49.68 12.14 -9.47
C LEU A 929 -48.85 12.26 -8.18
N GLU A 930 -48.18 11.16 -7.83
CA GLU A 930 -47.18 11.06 -6.75
C GLU A 930 -47.72 11.19 -5.31
N ALA A 931 -48.48 10.19 -4.88
CA ALA A 931 -48.21 9.55 -3.59
C ALA A 931 -47.58 8.19 -3.92
N THR A 932 -46.27 8.06 -3.76
CA THR A 932 -45.41 7.08 -4.46
C THR A 932 -45.72 5.60 -4.16
N THR A 933 -46.60 5.34 -3.20
CA THR A 933 -46.93 4.01 -2.65
C THR A 933 -48.43 3.81 -2.38
N GLY A 934 -49.30 4.74 -2.79
CA GLY A 934 -50.75 4.71 -2.46
C GLY A 934 -51.09 4.85 -0.97
N THR A 935 -50.07 5.20 -0.16
CA THR A 935 -50.10 5.21 1.31
C THR A 935 -49.58 6.54 1.85
N LEU A 936 -50.02 6.92 3.05
CA LEU A 936 -49.49 8.04 3.84
C LEU A 936 -49.02 7.56 5.20
N ASN A 937 -47.86 8.03 5.67
CA ASN A 937 -47.42 7.78 7.03
C ASN A 937 -48.22 8.64 8.03
N TYR A 938 -48.69 8.04 9.11
CA TYR A 938 -49.37 8.77 10.19
C TYR A 938 -48.43 9.73 10.92
N SER A 939 -47.15 9.39 11.05
CA SER A 939 -46.12 10.21 11.68
C SER A 939 -46.08 11.62 11.08
N ASP A 940 -45.99 11.73 9.76
CA ASP A 940 -46.04 13.00 9.03
C ASP A 940 -47.33 13.79 9.32
N ILE A 941 -48.50 13.10 9.33
CA ILE A 941 -49.82 13.76 9.46
C ILE A 941 -49.96 14.39 10.85
N SER A 942 -49.43 13.70 11.87
CA SER A 942 -49.46 14.15 13.26
C SER A 942 -48.57 15.37 13.55
N GLN A 943 -47.58 15.66 12.69
CA GLN A 943 -46.59 16.72 12.90
C GLN A 943 -46.85 17.99 12.09
N GLY A 944 -47.84 17.98 11.18
CA GLY A 944 -48.19 19.15 10.36
C GLY A 944 -47.23 19.43 9.20
N THR A 945 -46.45 18.42 8.80
CA THR A 945 -45.57 18.45 7.63
C THR A 945 -46.39 18.77 6.36
N ALA A 946 -45.82 19.54 5.42
CA ALA A 946 -46.51 19.92 4.20
C ALA A 946 -46.57 18.77 3.18
N TYR A 947 -47.72 18.57 2.55
CA TYR A 947 -47.92 17.51 1.56
C TYR A 947 -47.84 18.01 0.13
N ASN A 948 -47.07 17.29 -0.69
CA ASN A 948 -47.18 17.36 -2.14
C ASN A 948 -48.43 16.59 -2.58
N VAL A 949 -49.47 17.30 -2.99
CA VAL A 949 -50.61 16.71 -3.70
C VAL A 949 -50.70 17.36 -5.07
N ARG A 950 -50.28 16.63 -6.12
CA ARG A 950 -50.31 17.17 -7.48
C ARG A 950 -51.73 17.10 -8.03
N VAL A 951 -52.49 18.16 -7.82
CA VAL A 951 -53.87 18.33 -8.30
C VAL A 951 -53.84 18.85 -9.74
N GLN A 952 -53.95 17.97 -10.75
CA GLN A 952 -54.08 18.42 -12.13
C GLN A 952 -55.48 19.04 -12.37
N TYR A 953 -55.52 20.31 -12.78
CA TYR A 953 -56.75 21.02 -13.11
C TYR A 953 -56.77 21.40 -14.60
N ASN A 954 -57.54 20.65 -15.40
CA ASN A 954 -57.68 20.87 -16.84
C ASN A 954 -58.86 21.79 -17.20
N GLY A 955 -59.09 22.83 -16.39
CA GLY A 955 -60.22 23.76 -16.56
C GLY A 955 -59.80 25.19 -16.89
N SER A 956 -60.71 25.94 -17.52
CA SER A 956 -60.46 27.27 -18.09
C SER A 956 -60.81 28.47 -17.19
N VAL A 957 -60.98 28.24 -15.87
CA VAL A 957 -61.37 29.28 -14.89
C VAL A 957 -60.50 29.18 -13.64
N PRO A 958 -59.88 30.27 -13.15
CA PRO A 958 -59.07 30.22 -11.93
C PRO A 958 -59.86 29.73 -10.70
N LEU A 959 -59.22 28.86 -9.91
CA LEU A 959 -59.80 28.34 -8.67
C LEU A 959 -59.51 29.31 -7.51
N GLN A 960 -60.56 29.72 -6.81
CA GLN A 960 -60.45 30.41 -5.53
C GLN A 960 -59.86 29.49 -4.46
N SER A 961 -60.19 28.20 -4.47
CA SER A 961 -59.61 27.22 -3.56
C SER A 961 -59.74 25.78 -4.03
N VAL A 962 -58.88 24.90 -3.49
CA VAL A 962 -58.98 23.43 -3.58
C VAL A 962 -58.89 22.85 -2.18
N THR A 963 -59.75 21.86 -1.88
CA THR A 963 -59.85 21.18 -0.58
C THR A 963 -59.78 19.66 -0.76
N LEU A 964 -59.02 18.98 0.11
CA LEU A 964 -58.98 17.52 0.18
C LEU A 964 -59.88 17.01 1.31
N ILE A 965 -60.71 16.01 1.02
CA ILE A 965 -61.69 15.41 1.94
C ILE A 965 -61.46 13.89 1.98
N LEU A 966 -61.19 13.34 3.16
CA LEU A 966 -61.08 11.89 3.42
C LEU A 966 -62.34 11.40 4.14
N SER A 967 -63.22 10.68 3.45
CA SER A 967 -64.42 10.04 4.05
C SER A 967 -65.26 11.00 4.91
N ASN A 968 -65.48 12.22 4.38
CA ASN A 968 -66.15 13.39 5.00
C ASN A 968 -65.32 14.23 5.99
N LEU A 969 -64.05 13.89 6.25
CA LEU A 969 -63.11 14.71 7.03
C LEU A 969 -62.30 15.65 6.13
N THR A 970 -62.37 16.95 6.34
CA THR A 970 -61.51 17.94 5.64
C THR A 970 -60.09 17.89 6.20
N VAL A 971 -59.11 17.55 5.35
CA VAL A 971 -57.69 17.48 5.75
C VAL A 971 -56.98 18.82 5.57
N GLY A 972 -57.22 19.51 4.44
CA GLY A 972 -56.62 20.81 4.15
C GLY A 972 -57.24 21.52 2.96
N THR A 973 -57.08 22.85 2.92
CA THR A 973 -57.60 23.74 1.87
C THR A 973 -56.52 24.74 1.48
N VAL A 974 -56.26 24.88 0.17
CA VAL A 974 -55.41 25.94 -0.40
C VAL A 974 -56.29 26.96 -1.11
N GLN A 975 -55.89 28.23 -1.04
CA GLN A 975 -56.64 29.37 -1.60
C GLN A 975 -55.81 30.16 -2.63
N ASN A 976 -56.50 30.94 -3.47
CA ASN A 976 -55.93 31.88 -4.45
C ASN A 976 -54.99 31.22 -5.49
N ILE A 977 -55.48 30.16 -6.14
CA ILE A 977 -54.69 29.36 -7.09
C ILE A 977 -54.62 30.09 -8.44
N THR A 978 -53.52 30.81 -8.68
CA THR A 978 -53.18 31.34 -10.01
C THR A 978 -52.83 30.23 -10.98
N MET A 979 -53.27 30.38 -12.24
CA MET A 979 -52.92 29.49 -13.34
C MET A 979 -51.40 29.44 -13.53
N VAL A 980 -50.81 28.25 -13.43
CA VAL A 980 -49.45 27.95 -13.90
C VAL A 980 -49.60 27.06 -15.12
N ASP A 981 -49.20 27.55 -16.29
CA ASP A 981 -49.17 26.73 -17.49
C ASP A 981 -48.19 25.56 -17.29
N GLN A 982 -48.71 24.34 -17.48
CA GLN A 982 -47.99 23.06 -17.45
C GLN A 982 -47.31 22.70 -16.11
N GLY A 983 -48.04 21.93 -15.27
CA GLY A 983 -47.44 20.99 -14.32
C GLY A 983 -47.23 21.42 -12.87
N GLY A 984 -47.69 22.62 -12.47
CA GLY A 984 -47.58 23.10 -11.08
C GLY A 984 -48.29 22.21 -10.05
N GLY A 985 -47.57 21.84 -8.98
CA GLY A 985 -48.14 21.16 -7.80
C GLY A 985 -48.76 22.14 -6.78
N VAL A 986 -49.55 21.60 -5.84
CA VAL A 986 -50.27 22.40 -4.82
C VAL A 986 -49.93 21.88 -3.42
N TYR A 987 -49.42 22.76 -2.55
CA TYR A 987 -49.00 22.42 -1.19
C TYR A 987 -50.18 22.40 -0.22
N LEU A 988 -50.65 21.22 0.16
CA LEU A 988 -51.69 21.10 1.19
C LEU A 988 -51.05 21.15 2.59
N HIS A 989 -51.44 22.15 3.39
CA HIS A 989 -51.21 22.19 4.82
C HIS A 989 -52.43 21.64 5.58
N SER A 990 -52.20 20.93 6.68
CA SER A 990 -53.26 20.58 7.61
C SER A 990 -53.78 21.83 8.33
N ALA A 991 -55.10 21.95 8.46
CA ALA A 991 -55.70 23.09 9.16
C ALA A 991 -55.53 22.93 10.69
N PRO A 992 -55.15 23.98 11.44
CA PRO A 992 -55.07 23.91 12.90
C PRO A 992 -56.40 23.50 13.52
N GLY A 993 -56.45 22.30 14.10
CA GLY A 993 -57.66 21.74 14.73
C GLY A 993 -58.45 20.72 13.89
N SER A 994 -58.00 20.34 12.69
CA SER A 994 -58.54 19.14 12.01
C SER A 994 -58.37 17.90 12.87
N GLN A 995 -59.36 17.00 12.86
CA GLN A 995 -59.18 15.67 13.46
C GLN A 995 -58.20 14.85 12.62
N ILE A 996 -57.34 14.07 13.27
CA ILE A 996 -56.36 13.22 12.60
C ILE A 996 -57.05 11.87 12.28
N PRO A 997 -57.04 11.40 11.02
CA PRO A 997 -57.59 10.10 10.66
C PRO A 997 -56.73 8.94 11.21
N ASN A 998 -57.36 7.78 11.47
CA ASN A 998 -56.77 6.67 12.21
C ASN A 998 -55.62 5.97 11.45
N GLN A 999 -54.70 5.38 12.22
CA GLN A 999 -53.66 4.48 11.71
C GLN A 999 -54.25 3.17 11.15
N ASN A 1000 -53.55 2.60 10.17
CA ASN A 1000 -53.81 1.33 9.50
C ASN A 1000 -55.27 1.22 9.00
N ALA A 1001 -55.73 2.27 8.33
CA ALA A 1001 -57.09 2.41 7.83
C ALA A 1001 -57.09 3.00 6.40
N VAL A 1002 -57.99 2.47 5.57
CA VAL A 1002 -58.22 2.94 4.19
C VAL A 1002 -59.35 3.94 4.18
N TYR A 1003 -59.11 5.10 3.57
CA TYR A 1003 -60.06 6.19 3.42
C TYR A 1003 -60.43 6.38 1.95
N GLU A 1004 -61.72 6.53 1.64
CA GLU A 1004 -62.14 7.13 0.38
C GLU A 1004 -61.79 8.62 0.39
N TYR A 1005 -61.16 9.14 -0.66
CA TYR A 1005 -60.83 10.55 -0.81
C TYR A 1005 -61.57 11.20 -1.97
N THR A 1006 -61.93 12.48 -1.79
CA THR A 1006 -62.46 13.35 -2.84
C THR A 1006 -61.78 14.71 -2.81
N VAL A 1007 -61.67 15.35 -3.97
CA VAL A 1007 -61.12 16.70 -4.12
C VAL A 1007 -62.25 17.66 -4.46
N GLN A 1008 -62.35 18.77 -3.72
CA GLN A 1008 -63.36 19.80 -3.94
C GLN A 1008 -62.69 21.12 -4.39
N GLY A 1009 -63.01 21.56 -5.61
CA GLY A 1009 -62.59 22.86 -6.14
C GLY A 1009 -63.68 23.92 -5.96
N VAL A 1010 -63.29 25.18 -5.80
CA VAL A 1010 -64.18 26.36 -5.77
C VAL A 1010 -63.65 27.41 -6.73
N THR A 1011 -64.49 27.93 -7.63
CA THR A 1011 -64.12 29.04 -8.54
C THR A 1011 -64.18 30.40 -7.84
N GLN A 1012 -63.60 31.44 -8.46
CA GLN A 1012 -63.79 32.84 -8.04
C GLN A 1012 -65.26 33.33 -8.06
N SER A 1013 -66.18 32.58 -8.69
CA SER A 1013 -67.63 32.84 -8.66
C SER A 1013 -68.37 32.09 -7.54
N GLY A 1014 -67.65 31.40 -6.65
CA GLY A 1014 -68.24 30.57 -5.59
C GLY A 1014 -68.83 29.24 -6.08
N THR A 1015 -68.56 28.83 -7.33
CA THR A 1015 -69.06 27.56 -7.88
C THR A 1015 -68.20 26.41 -7.37
N THR A 1016 -68.80 25.48 -6.63
CA THR A 1016 -68.15 24.24 -6.15
C THR A 1016 -68.21 23.11 -7.17
N PHE A 1017 -67.09 22.38 -7.32
CA PHE A 1017 -66.98 21.12 -8.05
C PHE A 1017 -66.37 20.04 -7.14
N GLN A 1018 -66.72 18.77 -7.34
CA GLN A 1018 -66.09 17.63 -6.68
C GLN A 1018 -65.63 16.58 -7.70
N SER A 1019 -64.59 15.82 -7.36
CA SER A 1019 -64.10 14.66 -8.12
C SER A 1019 -65.20 13.61 -8.33
N THR A 1020 -65.39 13.16 -9.58
CA THR A 1020 -66.50 12.27 -9.98
C THR A 1020 -66.35 10.81 -9.56
N ALA A 1021 -65.14 10.39 -9.14
CA ALA A 1021 -64.88 9.10 -8.52
C ALA A 1021 -64.06 9.33 -7.24
N PRO A 1022 -64.36 8.65 -6.12
CA PRO A 1022 -63.47 8.61 -4.97
C PRO A 1022 -62.28 7.70 -5.26
N GLY A 1023 -61.07 8.15 -4.92
CA GLY A 1023 -59.92 7.26 -4.81
C GLY A 1023 -59.84 6.65 -3.41
N THR A 1024 -59.02 5.62 -3.22
CA THR A 1024 -58.69 5.11 -1.88
C THR A 1024 -57.27 5.50 -1.50
N ILE A 1025 -57.03 5.78 -0.22
CA ILE A 1025 -55.71 6.05 0.34
C ILE A 1025 -55.58 5.37 1.71
N GLU A 1026 -54.51 4.61 1.91
CA GLU A 1026 -54.26 3.91 3.16
C GLU A 1026 -53.32 4.73 4.05
N ILE A 1027 -53.66 4.89 5.33
CA ILE A 1027 -52.78 5.54 6.32
C ILE A 1027 -52.06 4.45 7.09
N VAL A 1028 -50.74 4.40 7.01
CA VAL A 1028 -49.88 3.41 7.68
C VAL A 1028 -49.21 3.99 8.93
N ALA A 1029 -48.93 3.14 9.91
CA ALA A 1029 -48.50 3.54 11.25
C ALA A 1029 -47.02 3.92 11.44
N ASN A 1030 -46.19 3.90 10.38
CA ASN A 1030 -44.75 4.22 10.46
C ASN A 1030 -44.49 5.71 10.77
#